data_AF-A0A2W5TFA5-F1
#
_entry.id   AF-A0A2W5TFA5-F1
#
_cell.length_a   1.000
_cell.length_b   1.000
_cell.length_c   1.000
_cell.angle_alpha   90.00
_cell.angle_beta   90.00
_cell.angle_gamma   90.00
#
_symmetry.space_group_name_H-M   'P 1'
#
loop_
_entity.id
_entity.type
_entity.pdbx_description
1 polymer ?
#
loop_
_entity_poly.entity_id
_entity_poly.type
_entity_poly.pdbx_seq_one_letter_code
_entity_poly.pdbx_strand_id
1 'polypeptide(L)'
;MRSRLGVLVLLSLSGCVAANLETRDVIASLSYPENSPTLPSSKLEFQLYAALQLDVLSPWRDPAAAAKCLEALPADGLRVLGESTSGARDAQEWAEHVVAALPATLRPVGACAAVLDGPDGVQLAWSLAQAASTVNSFSALTWLSPQRRDETWPLAVGALKRHARLIAATPPALAAQGDLPVLALSGGAANGAFTAGFLYELLATREEALATLPVEQREAADQQSRFSAVVGTSVGAVQSELLDFLWAEEGPLTPEQQSYLDSCNAIEAHAPKKPAKKRDTGCFSGGPDTAFPVLPAPSSPRRACALKLLVKYFAEANETDLLCAEPGSVLRAVGFLGTPTLNLMRFDRLQQSPMNPMLDAFGAKLASNGLDRVTVSVEAQQSQLLGLDERACAAEDRRWCLSSGVMASAVMPGFARPVTHAWSGFEEKGECGVWFDGGMRSGLPVLRALSLSRGAPVLEAPRGEASLRVLGLDTGRLTSSPSPAPKILVDVAMGALEQLYTQNGTSELSLAQTVAEQRDAELSALRALMVPTAPKFVRSAGPGAKNPRVRGLFVPSDVPDWIVVGAGYAFDPPVMRGLFLWGREVARTQLMTQRLAQELGWPVAEAMQRIEEQRQDADYVAWLDAYRAPTVCPAYEKWRVETGAKRVKEKMSSCADSASGIPPYFVCPADAWNAGGAQ
;
A
#
# COMPACT_ATOMS: atom_id res chain seq x y z
N MET A 1 -12.37 -39.85 36.07
CA MET A 1 -10.90 -40.05 36.06
C MET A 1 -10.34 -39.31 34.85
N ARG A 2 -9.55 -38.26 35.13
CA ARG A 2 -8.42 -37.67 34.35
C ARG A 2 -8.57 -37.54 32.82
N SER A 3 -8.74 -36.32 32.30
CA SER A 3 -7.68 -35.44 31.74
C SER A 3 -7.30 -35.83 30.29
N ARG A 4 -7.39 -34.97 29.27
CA ARG A 4 -6.45 -33.86 28.96
C ARG A 4 -7.04 -32.99 27.84
N LEU A 5 -7.12 -31.68 28.06
CA LEU A 5 -6.32 -30.62 27.41
C LEU A 5 -6.56 -30.47 25.90
N GLY A 6 -7.39 -29.48 25.55
CA GLY A 6 -7.46 -28.83 24.25
C GLY A 6 -7.68 -27.35 24.48
N VAL A 7 -6.70 -26.69 25.11
CA VAL A 7 -6.68 -25.23 25.33
C VAL A 7 -6.12 -24.62 24.05
N LEU A 8 -7.00 -24.11 23.18
CA LEU A 8 -6.61 -23.24 22.07
C LEU A 8 -6.57 -21.81 22.63
N VAL A 9 -5.37 -21.36 23.01
CA VAL A 9 -5.13 -19.95 23.34
C VAL A 9 -4.88 -19.22 22.02
N LEU A 10 -5.87 -18.48 21.52
CA LEU A 10 -5.68 -17.46 20.49
C LEU A 10 -5.03 -16.24 21.16
N LEU A 11 -3.72 -16.31 21.35
CA LEU A 11 -2.88 -15.21 21.83
C LEU A 11 -2.88 -14.08 20.80
N SER A 12 -3.06 -12.85 21.27
CA SER A 12 -2.81 -11.56 20.58
C SER A 12 -1.94 -11.67 19.32
N LEU A 13 -2.56 -11.67 18.14
CA LEU A 13 -1.92 -11.96 16.86
C LEU A 13 -1.18 -10.77 16.21
N SER A 14 -1.04 -9.63 16.89
CA SER A 14 -0.13 -8.53 16.50
C SER A 14 1.29 -8.68 17.06
N GLY A 15 1.53 -9.60 18.01
CA GLY A 15 2.79 -9.71 18.76
C GLY A 15 3.68 -10.92 18.49
N CYS A 16 3.27 -11.88 17.65
CA CYS A 16 3.95 -13.17 17.51
C CYS A 16 4.33 -13.53 16.07
N VAL A 17 4.91 -12.59 15.32
CA VAL A 17 6.03 -12.96 14.45
C VAL A 17 7.27 -12.51 15.21
N ALA A 18 7.79 -13.39 16.06
CA ALA A 18 9.14 -13.23 16.57
C ALA A 18 10.07 -13.27 15.35
N ALA A 19 10.33 -12.10 14.76
CA ALA A 19 11.42 -11.91 13.83
C ALA A 19 12.67 -12.37 14.58
N ASN A 20 13.18 -13.53 14.19
CA ASN A 20 14.34 -14.16 14.77
C ASN A 20 15.42 -13.07 14.95
N LEU A 21 15.82 -12.79 16.19
CA LEU A 21 16.68 -11.65 16.54
C LEU A 21 18.02 -11.68 15.79
N GLU A 22 18.42 -12.83 15.27
CA GLU A 22 19.67 -13.03 14.51
C GLU A 22 19.58 -12.63 13.02
N THR A 23 18.40 -12.49 12.41
CA THR A 23 18.31 -12.06 10.98
C THR A 23 18.41 -10.53 10.80
N ARG A 24 18.32 -9.76 11.90
CA ARG A 24 18.37 -8.29 11.91
C ARG A 24 19.68 -7.75 11.32
N ASP A 25 20.80 -8.35 11.69
CA ASP A 25 22.13 -7.92 11.23
C ASP A 25 22.50 -8.54 9.88
N VAL A 26 21.93 -9.70 9.54
CA VAL A 26 22.36 -10.48 8.37
C VAL A 26 21.98 -9.77 7.07
N ILE A 27 20.76 -9.25 6.91
CA ILE A 27 20.36 -8.60 5.63
C ILE A 27 21.11 -7.28 5.41
N ALA A 28 21.25 -6.44 6.45
CA ALA A 28 21.97 -5.17 6.36
C ALA A 28 23.49 -5.37 6.17
N SER A 29 24.10 -6.29 6.93
CA SER A 29 25.54 -6.62 6.82
C SER A 29 25.90 -7.40 5.57
N LEU A 30 24.97 -8.19 5.00
CA LEU A 30 25.12 -8.87 3.70
C LEU A 30 24.87 -7.97 2.50
N SER A 31 24.29 -6.77 2.67
CA SER A 31 24.03 -5.86 1.55
C SER A 31 25.10 -4.78 1.38
N TYR A 32 25.65 -4.24 2.47
CA TYR A 32 26.57 -3.09 2.39
C TYR A 32 27.71 -3.20 3.42
N PRO A 33 28.96 -3.51 3.01
CA PRO A 33 30.12 -3.43 3.90
C PRO A 33 30.88 -2.12 3.64
N GLU A 34 31.28 -1.45 4.74
CA GLU A 34 32.50 -0.63 4.92
C GLU A 34 32.31 0.69 5.67
N ASN A 35 31.09 1.20 5.86
CA ASN A 35 30.85 2.38 6.71
C ASN A 35 29.48 2.33 7.39
N SER A 36 29.04 1.15 7.87
CA SER A 36 27.77 1.06 8.58
C SER A 36 27.90 1.84 9.89
N PRO A 37 27.21 2.98 10.06
CA PRO A 37 27.15 3.67 11.33
C PRO A 37 26.69 2.69 12.41
N THR A 38 27.27 2.81 13.61
CA THR A 38 26.89 2.01 14.79
C THR A 38 25.38 1.95 14.91
N LEU A 39 24.84 0.72 14.93
CA LEU A 39 23.41 0.47 15.06
C LEU A 39 22.86 1.27 16.25
N PRO A 40 21.88 2.17 16.06
CA PRO A 40 21.18 2.75 17.18
C PRO A 40 20.56 1.61 17.99
N SER A 41 20.65 1.68 19.32
CA SER A 41 19.92 0.74 20.18
C SER A 41 18.43 0.76 19.80
N SER A 42 17.84 -0.41 19.56
CA SER A 42 16.40 -0.60 19.34
C SER A 42 15.58 0.31 20.27
N LYS A 43 14.91 1.33 19.73
CA LYS A 43 14.09 2.24 20.53
C LYS A 43 12.72 1.58 20.77
N LEU A 44 12.48 1.10 21.99
CA LEU A 44 11.20 0.49 22.37
C LEU A 44 10.01 1.41 22.01
N GLU A 45 10.16 2.72 22.17
CA GLU A 45 9.15 3.71 21.77
C GLU A 45 8.81 3.64 20.28
N PHE A 46 9.80 3.47 19.39
CA PHE A 46 9.58 3.37 17.95
C PHE A 46 8.88 2.06 17.57
N GLN A 47 9.19 0.96 18.27
CA GLN A 47 8.50 -0.31 18.08
C GLN A 47 7.04 -0.24 18.52
N LEU A 48 6.77 0.38 19.68
CA LEU A 48 5.42 0.64 20.15
C LEU A 48 4.68 1.57 19.18
N TYR A 49 5.32 2.61 18.66
CA TYR A 49 4.76 3.50 17.66
C TYR A 49 4.33 2.74 16.40
N ALA A 50 5.22 1.92 15.83
CA ALA A 50 4.93 1.12 14.65
C ALA A 50 3.77 0.12 14.89
N ALA A 51 3.77 -0.55 16.05
CA ALA A 51 2.72 -1.52 16.41
C ALA A 51 1.35 -0.87 16.59
N LEU A 52 1.29 0.27 17.29
CA LEU A 52 0.05 0.98 17.60
C LEU A 52 -0.56 1.67 16.37
N GLN A 53 0.21 1.83 15.29
CA GLN A 53 -0.26 2.50 14.08
C GLN A 53 -1.50 1.82 13.48
N LEU A 54 -1.57 0.48 13.53
CA LEU A 54 -2.71 -0.29 13.01
C LEU A 54 -3.96 -0.21 13.91
N ASP A 55 -3.78 0.13 15.20
CA ASP A 55 -4.87 0.12 16.17
C ASP A 55 -5.64 1.46 16.18
N VAL A 56 -4.94 2.57 15.93
CA VAL A 56 -5.49 3.93 16.15
C VAL A 56 -5.64 4.79 14.90
N LEU A 57 -4.95 4.50 13.79
CA LEU A 57 -5.09 5.27 12.54
C LEU A 57 -6.35 4.86 11.74
N SER A 58 -7.50 4.77 12.40
CA SER A 58 -8.79 4.53 11.73
C SER A 58 -9.38 5.83 11.17
N PRO A 59 -10.34 5.77 10.22
CA PRO A 59 -11.06 6.96 9.80
C PRO A 59 -11.98 7.44 10.93
N TRP A 60 -11.74 8.64 11.45
CA TRP A 60 -12.56 9.27 12.49
C TRP A 60 -13.64 10.17 11.86
N ARG A 61 -14.85 10.25 12.43
CA ARG A 61 -15.87 11.24 11.99
C ARG A 61 -15.52 12.61 12.54
N ASP A 62 -14.95 12.66 13.74
CA ASP A 62 -14.33 13.85 14.33
C ASP A 62 -12.85 13.58 14.68
N PRO A 63 -11.94 13.71 13.69
CA PRO A 63 -10.50 13.49 13.92
C PRO A 63 -9.93 14.40 15.01
N ALA A 64 -10.39 15.65 15.10
CA ALA A 64 -9.89 16.60 16.10
C ALA A 64 -10.26 16.18 17.53
N ALA A 65 -11.48 15.68 17.75
CA ALA A 65 -11.90 15.18 19.06
C ALA A 65 -11.18 13.85 19.40
N ALA A 66 -11.03 12.94 18.44
CA ALA A 66 -10.27 11.70 18.62
C ALA A 66 -8.81 11.98 19.01
N ALA A 67 -8.14 12.90 18.30
CA ALA A 67 -6.78 13.31 18.59
C ALA A 67 -6.64 13.89 20.01
N LYS A 68 -7.54 14.80 20.42
CA LYS A 68 -7.54 15.34 21.79
C LYS A 68 -7.71 14.28 22.86
N CYS A 69 -8.52 13.25 22.60
CA CYS A 69 -8.62 12.11 23.51
C CYS A 69 -7.27 11.39 23.63
N LEU A 70 -6.66 11.00 22.50
CA LEU A 70 -5.36 10.32 22.48
C LEU A 70 -4.25 11.11 23.19
N GLU A 71 -4.23 12.44 23.02
CA GLU A 71 -3.27 13.33 23.68
C GLU A 71 -3.44 13.36 25.21
N ALA A 72 -4.66 13.19 25.69
CA ALA A 72 -5.03 13.29 27.10
C ALA A 72 -4.97 11.94 27.84
N LEU A 73 -4.66 10.83 27.17
CA LEU A 73 -4.67 9.50 27.78
C LEU A 73 -3.60 9.33 28.86
N PRO A 74 -3.97 8.93 30.09
CA PRO A 74 -3.00 8.55 31.12
C PRO A 74 -2.52 7.11 30.93
N ALA A 75 -1.25 6.85 31.26
CA ALA A 75 -0.65 5.51 31.17
C ALA A 75 -1.39 4.47 32.03
N ASP A 76 -1.83 4.86 33.25
CA ASP A 76 -2.60 3.97 34.12
C ASP A 76 -3.97 3.59 33.54
N GLY A 77 -4.63 4.52 32.85
CA GLY A 77 -5.91 4.24 32.19
C GLY A 77 -5.75 3.21 31.07
N LEU A 78 -4.69 3.34 30.27
CA LEU A 78 -4.35 2.39 29.21
C LEU A 78 -3.98 1.01 29.79
N ARG A 79 -3.22 0.99 30.89
CA ARG A 79 -2.84 -0.23 31.59
C ARG A 79 -4.05 -1.00 32.12
N VAL A 80 -4.93 -0.34 32.87
CA VAL A 80 -6.14 -0.95 33.41
C VAL A 80 -7.03 -1.50 32.29
N LEU A 81 -7.15 -0.77 31.18
CA LEU A 81 -7.90 -1.25 30.02
C LEU A 81 -7.28 -2.53 29.44
N GLY A 82 -5.96 -2.55 29.20
CA GLY A 82 -5.27 -3.70 28.62
C GLY A 82 -5.23 -4.93 29.54
N GLU A 83 -5.12 -4.72 30.85
CA GLU A 83 -5.25 -5.79 31.86
C GLU A 83 -6.68 -6.36 31.87
N SER A 84 -7.70 -5.50 31.78
CA SER A 84 -9.11 -5.92 31.82
C SER A 84 -9.55 -6.73 30.61
N THR A 85 -9.03 -6.42 29.42
CA THR A 85 -9.38 -7.14 28.18
C THR A 85 -8.55 -8.41 28.00
N SER A 86 -7.46 -8.56 28.76
CA SER A 86 -6.60 -9.73 28.67
C SER A 86 -7.34 -11.00 29.12
N GLY A 87 -7.28 -12.06 28.30
CA GLY A 87 -7.87 -13.36 28.63
C GLY A 87 -9.35 -13.53 28.31
N ALA A 88 -10.00 -12.55 27.67
CA ALA A 88 -11.34 -12.72 27.12
C ALA A 88 -11.37 -13.88 26.10
N ARG A 89 -12.42 -14.71 26.14
CA ARG A 89 -12.53 -15.92 25.31
C ARG A 89 -13.20 -15.68 23.97
N ASP A 90 -14.04 -14.65 23.90
CA ASP A 90 -14.75 -14.24 22.70
C ASP A 90 -15.00 -12.73 22.67
N ALA A 91 -15.52 -12.25 21.53
CA ALA A 91 -15.79 -10.83 21.31
C ALA A 91 -16.83 -10.22 22.27
N GLN A 92 -17.76 -11.04 22.79
CA GLN A 92 -18.80 -10.58 23.71
C GLN A 92 -18.19 -10.35 25.10
N GLU A 93 -17.47 -11.34 25.64
CA GLU A 93 -16.74 -11.20 26.92
C GLU A 93 -15.73 -10.04 26.84
N TRP A 94 -15.02 -9.92 25.71
CA TRP A 94 -14.11 -8.80 25.48
C TRP A 94 -14.82 -7.45 25.54
N ALA A 95 -15.95 -7.29 24.84
CA ALA A 95 -16.72 -6.05 24.84
C ALA A 95 -17.30 -5.70 26.22
N GLU A 96 -17.75 -6.71 26.98
CA GLU A 96 -18.21 -6.53 28.36
C GLU A 96 -17.09 -6.01 29.26
N HIS A 97 -15.88 -6.55 29.15
CA HIS A 97 -14.71 -6.07 29.88
C HIS A 97 -14.33 -4.64 29.51
N VAL A 98 -14.33 -4.31 28.20
CA VAL A 98 -14.08 -2.94 27.73
C VAL A 98 -15.08 -1.98 28.37
N VAL A 99 -16.38 -2.24 28.22
CA VAL A 99 -17.45 -1.35 28.74
C VAL A 99 -17.38 -1.21 30.25
N ALA A 100 -17.07 -2.28 30.99
CA ALA A 100 -16.88 -2.24 32.44
C ALA A 100 -15.68 -1.38 32.86
N ALA A 101 -14.62 -1.33 32.05
CA ALA A 101 -13.41 -0.55 32.33
C ALA A 101 -13.56 0.95 31.97
N LEU A 102 -14.39 1.31 30.97
CA LEU A 102 -14.53 2.70 30.49
C LEU A 102 -14.76 3.76 31.59
N PRO A 103 -15.62 3.54 32.62
CA PRO A 103 -15.87 4.53 33.67
C PRO A 103 -14.64 4.87 34.52
N ALA A 104 -13.74 3.91 34.71
CA ALA A 104 -12.54 4.08 35.54
C ALA A 104 -11.32 4.55 34.73
N THR A 105 -11.32 4.36 33.41
CA THR A 105 -10.16 4.63 32.54
C THR A 105 -10.38 5.84 31.65
N LEU A 106 -11.37 5.80 30.75
CA LEU A 106 -11.52 6.76 29.65
C LEU A 106 -12.52 7.87 29.96
N ARG A 107 -13.64 7.59 30.64
CA ARG A 107 -14.64 8.61 30.98
C ARG A 107 -14.13 9.73 31.91
N PRO A 108 -13.18 9.51 32.84
CA PRO A 108 -12.60 10.60 33.63
C PRO A 108 -11.76 11.58 32.79
N VAL A 109 -11.29 11.15 31.61
CA VAL A 109 -10.58 12.00 30.66
C VAL A 109 -11.63 12.77 29.86
N GLY A 110 -11.86 14.03 30.23
CA GLY A 110 -12.95 14.85 29.64
C GLY A 110 -12.95 14.91 28.10
N ALA A 111 -11.77 14.92 27.47
CA ALA A 111 -11.64 14.85 26.02
C ALA A 111 -12.16 13.52 25.43
N CYS A 112 -11.90 12.39 26.11
CA CYS A 112 -12.39 11.08 25.68
C CYS A 112 -13.87 10.89 25.97
N ALA A 113 -14.39 11.42 27.08
CA ALA A 113 -15.82 11.35 27.41
C ALA A 113 -16.68 11.96 26.29
N ALA A 114 -16.29 13.12 25.76
CA ALA A 114 -16.99 13.79 24.67
C ALA A 114 -17.08 12.93 23.39
N VAL A 115 -16.03 12.18 23.06
CA VAL A 115 -16.01 11.28 21.90
C VAL A 115 -16.81 10.01 22.18
N LEU A 116 -16.69 9.44 23.38
CA LEU A 116 -17.40 8.23 23.81
C LEU A 116 -18.92 8.38 23.78
N ASP A 117 -19.43 9.57 24.10
CA ASP A 117 -20.85 9.89 24.07
C ASP A 117 -21.33 10.34 22.67
N GLY A 118 -20.41 10.41 21.69
CA GLY A 118 -20.65 10.84 20.31
C GLY A 118 -20.71 9.69 19.29
N PRO A 119 -20.79 10.01 17.98
CA PRO A 119 -20.93 9.01 16.91
C PRO A 119 -19.71 8.10 16.72
N ASP A 120 -18.53 8.54 17.19
CA ASP A 120 -17.29 7.76 17.15
C ASP A 120 -17.05 6.93 18.43
N GLY A 121 -17.95 6.98 19.42
CA GLY A 121 -17.69 6.40 20.73
C GLY A 121 -17.38 4.90 20.72
N VAL A 122 -18.08 4.12 19.89
CA VAL A 122 -17.83 2.68 19.71
C VAL A 122 -16.46 2.43 19.06
N GLN A 123 -16.12 3.21 18.03
CA GLN A 123 -14.84 3.09 17.34
C GLN A 123 -13.67 3.49 18.25
N LEU A 124 -13.85 4.54 19.06
CA LEU A 124 -12.84 4.97 20.05
C LEU A 124 -12.62 3.90 21.11
N ALA A 125 -13.69 3.35 21.70
CA ALA A 125 -13.58 2.29 22.68
C ALA A 125 -12.86 1.06 22.10
N TRP A 126 -13.20 0.68 20.87
CA TRP A 126 -12.53 -0.42 20.17
C TRP A 126 -11.04 -0.15 19.93
N SER A 127 -10.69 0.98 19.31
CA SER A 127 -9.30 1.33 18.99
C SER A 127 -8.42 1.42 20.23
N LEU A 128 -8.93 1.99 21.33
CA LEU A 128 -8.17 2.10 22.58
C LEU A 128 -8.03 0.77 23.31
N ALA A 129 -9.04 -0.10 23.24
CA ALA A 129 -8.95 -1.44 23.81
C ALA A 129 -7.97 -2.33 23.02
N GLN A 130 -7.93 -2.21 21.69
CA GLN A 130 -6.94 -2.88 20.85
C GLN A 130 -5.52 -2.36 21.15
N ALA A 131 -5.34 -1.04 21.13
CA ALA A 131 -4.08 -0.39 21.51
C ALA A 131 -3.59 -0.86 22.90
N ALA A 132 -4.47 -0.84 23.90
CA ALA A 132 -4.14 -1.29 25.25
C ALA A 132 -3.74 -2.78 25.31
N SER A 133 -4.41 -3.62 24.52
CA SER A 133 -4.09 -5.05 24.41
C SER A 133 -2.73 -5.27 23.75
N THR A 134 -2.41 -4.52 22.69
CA THR A 134 -1.08 -4.51 22.05
C THR A 134 0.00 -4.12 23.05
N VAL A 135 -0.17 -3.02 23.80
CA VAL A 135 0.80 -2.58 24.82
C VAL A 135 0.94 -3.60 25.94
N ASN A 136 -0.15 -4.23 26.38
CA ASN A 136 -0.11 -5.28 27.39
C ASN A 136 0.75 -6.47 26.93
N SER A 137 0.60 -6.90 25.67
CA SER A 137 1.43 -7.96 25.08
C SER A 137 2.91 -7.57 25.00
N PHE A 138 3.24 -6.33 24.61
CA PHE A 138 4.62 -5.84 24.67
C PHE A 138 5.16 -5.85 26.11
N SER A 139 4.37 -5.39 27.07
CA SER A 139 4.76 -5.39 28.49
C SER A 139 5.03 -6.81 29.00
N ALA A 140 4.23 -7.80 28.57
CA ALA A 140 4.40 -9.20 28.92
C ALA A 140 5.66 -9.80 28.27
N LEU A 141 6.04 -9.38 27.06
CA LEU A 141 7.27 -9.82 26.41
C LEU A 141 8.53 -9.24 27.08
N THR A 142 8.42 -8.10 27.77
CA THR A 142 9.52 -7.51 28.55
C THR A 142 9.70 -8.11 29.96
N TRP A 143 9.05 -9.25 30.26
CA TRP A 143 9.02 -9.86 31.61
C TRP A 143 10.39 -10.16 32.24
N LEU A 144 11.45 -10.32 31.44
CA LEU A 144 12.82 -10.51 31.92
C LEU A 144 13.44 -9.23 32.54
N SER A 145 12.77 -8.07 32.42
CA SER A 145 13.23 -6.79 32.96
C SER A 145 12.04 -5.98 33.50
N PRO A 146 11.71 -6.08 34.81
CA PRO A 146 10.60 -5.34 35.43
C PRO A 146 10.62 -3.84 35.15
N GLN A 147 11.81 -3.22 35.12
CA GLN A 147 12.00 -1.80 34.78
C GLN A 147 11.49 -1.47 33.37
N ARG A 148 11.73 -2.34 32.38
CA ARG A 148 11.25 -2.15 31.00
C ARG A 148 9.75 -2.33 30.88
N ARG A 149 9.17 -3.18 31.73
CA ARG A 149 7.72 -3.38 31.80
C ARG A 149 7.01 -2.11 32.27
N ASP A 150 7.54 -1.45 33.30
CA ASP A 150 6.97 -0.21 33.83
C ASP A 150 7.14 0.97 32.86
N GLU A 151 8.25 1.00 32.11
CA GLU A 151 8.50 2.01 31.07
C GLU A 151 7.62 1.85 29.82
N THR A 152 7.09 0.65 29.56
CA THR A 152 6.31 0.35 28.34
C THR A 152 5.05 1.21 28.23
N TRP A 153 4.32 1.43 29.33
CA TRP A 153 3.06 2.19 29.32
C TRP A 153 3.25 3.69 29.07
N PRO A 154 4.18 4.40 29.76
CA PRO A 154 4.51 5.78 29.41
C PRO A 154 4.98 5.95 27.96
N LEU A 155 5.81 5.04 27.46
CA LEU A 155 6.28 5.08 26.07
C LEU A 155 5.13 4.87 25.06
N ALA A 156 4.19 3.98 25.37
CA ALA A 156 3.00 3.78 24.55
C ALA A 156 2.12 5.03 24.49
N VAL A 157 1.94 5.74 25.61
CA VAL A 157 1.25 7.04 25.62
C VAL A 157 2.00 8.08 24.77
N GLY A 158 3.34 8.09 24.83
CA GLY A 158 4.17 8.91 23.95
C GLY A 158 3.91 8.61 22.46
N ALA A 159 3.86 7.32 22.09
CA ALA A 159 3.52 6.89 20.75
C ALA A 159 2.09 7.28 20.32
N LEU A 160 1.09 7.11 21.19
CA LEU A 160 -0.30 7.52 20.93
C LEU A 160 -0.42 9.04 20.71
N LYS A 161 0.33 9.85 21.45
CA LYS A 161 0.40 11.30 21.24
C LYS A 161 0.98 11.66 19.87
N ARG A 162 1.93 10.89 19.34
CA ARG A 162 2.46 11.10 17.98
C ARG A 162 1.42 10.76 16.93
N HIS A 163 0.70 9.64 17.09
CA HIS A 163 -0.43 9.28 16.20
C HIS A 163 -1.57 10.30 16.26
N ALA A 164 -1.82 10.90 17.43
CA ALA A 164 -2.82 11.95 17.59
C ALA A 164 -2.56 13.15 16.66
N ARG A 165 -1.29 13.50 16.42
CA ARG A 165 -0.91 14.59 15.50
C ARG A 165 -1.29 14.27 14.05
N LEU A 166 -1.05 13.02 13.63
CA LEU A 166 -1.45 12.55 12.30
C LEU A 166 -2.97 12.58 12.14
N ILE A 167 -3.69 12.11 13.15
CA ILE A 167 -5.15 12.12 13.16
C ILE A 167 -5.68 13.57 13.11
N ALA A 168 -5.09 14.48 13.88
CA ALA A 168 -5.47 15.91 13.88
C ALA A 168 -5.21 16.60 12.54
N ALA A 169 -4.22 16.14 11.77
CA ALA A 169 -3.92 16.62 10.43
C ALA A 169 -4.87 16.08 9.35
N THR A 170 -5.75 15.12 9.69
CA THR A 170 -6.76 14.62 8.76
C THR A 170 -7.79 15.71 8.50
N PRO A 171 -8.03 16.11 7.24
CA PRO A 171 -9.09 17.05 6.92
C PRO A 171 -10.42 16.57 7.51
N PRO A 172 -11.32 17.48 7.95
CA PRO A 172 -12.67 17.08 8.35
C PRO A 172 -13.37 16.45 7.14
N ALA A 173 -13.30 15.14 7.04
CA ALA A 173 -13.93 14.41 5.95
C ALA A 173 -15.43 14.68 6.01
N LEU A 174 -16.10 14.70 4.85
CA LEU A 174 -17.55 14.51 4.85
C LEU A 174 -17.79 13.20 5.62
N ALA A 175 -18.64 13.20 6.66
CA ALA A 175 -18.78 12.06 7.56
C ALA A 175 -19.05 10.70 6.85
N ALA A 176 -19.53 10.76 5.60
CA ALA A 176 -19.74 9.65 4.68
C ALA A 176 -18.48 9.07 4.01
N GLN A 177 -17.38 9.83 3.86
CA GLN A 177 -16.14 9.37 3.21
C GLN A 177 -15.44 8.26 3.99
N GLY A 178 -15.46 8.28 5.33
CA GLY A 178 -14.85 7.22 6.15
C GLY A 178 -15.55 5.85 6.05
N ASP A 179 -16.72 5.79 5.41
CA ASP A 179 -17.47 4.54 5.19
C ASP A 179 -17.19 3.95 3.79
N LEU A 180 -16.39 4.62 2.95
CA LEU A 180 -15.98 4.17 1.62
C LEU A 180 -14.90 3.07 1.70
N PRO A 181 -14.79 2.20 0.66
CA PRO A 181 -13.79 1.15 0.62
C PRO A 181 -12.36 1.72 0.58
N VAL A 182 -11.40 0.88 1.00
CA VAL A 182 -9.97 1.15 0.94
C VAL A 182 -9.33 0.27 -0.13
N LEU A 183 -8.29 0.80 -0.77
CA LEU A 183 -7.52 0.10 -1.78
C LEU A 183 -6.13 -0.28 -1.23
N ALA A 184 -5.72 -1.53 -1.40
CA ALA A 184 -4.36 -1.98 -1.14
C ALA A 184 -3.68 -2.33 -2.47
N LEU A 185 -2.52 -1.72 -2.72
CA LEU A 185 -1.77 -1.87 -3.96
C LEU A 185 -0.42 -2.52 -3.68
N SER A 186 -0.17 -3.60 -4.41
CA SER A 186 1.09 -4.31 -4.46
C SER A 186 1.66 -4.21 -5.87
N GLY A 187 2.99 -4.19 -5.99
CA GLY A 187 3.62 -4.10 -7.31
C GLY A 187 5.11 -4.43 -7.34
N GLY A 188 5.50 -5.58 -7.87
CA GLY A 188 6.88 -5.78 -8.36
C GLY A 188 7.13 -5.01 -9.66
N ALA A 189 8.39 -4.68 -10.01
CA ALA A 189 8.83 -3.91 -11.19
C ALA A 189 7.85 -3.88 -12.41
N ALA A 190 8.02 -4.74 -13.42
CA ALA A 190 7.09 -4.83 -14.55
C ALA A 190 5.69 -5.29 -14.14
N ASN A 191 5.57 -6.05 -13.04
CA ASN A 191 4.27 -6.60 -12.64
C ASN A 191 3.29 -5.54 -12.14
N GLY A 192 3.77 -4.38 -11.69
CA GLY A 192 2.94 -3.21 -11.42
C GLY A 192 2.06 -2.83 -12.62
N ALA A 193 2.45 -3.18 -13.85
CA ALA A 193 1.63 -2.99 -15.03
C ALA A 193 0.27 -3.68 -14.97
N PHE A 194 0.18 -4.87 -14.36
CA PHE A 194 -1.09 -5.54 -14.13
C PHE A 194 -2.02 -4.71 -13.24
N THR A 195 -1.52 -4.26 -12.08
CA THR A 195 -2.28 -3.42 -11.16
C THR A 195 -2.71 -2.11 -11.83
N ALA A 196 -1.83 -1.47 -12.61
CA ALA A 196 -2.14 -0.25 -13.34
C ALA A 196 -3.22 -0.48 -14.41
N GLY A 197 -3.16 -1.59 -15.16
CA GLY A 197 -4.18 -1.95 -16.15
C GLY A 197 -5.54 -2.22 -15.54
N PHE A 198 -5.57 -2.91 -14.39
CA PHE A 198 -6.80 -3.13 -13.62
C PHE A 198 -7.42 -1.80 -13.16
N LEU A 199 -6.62 -0.94 -12.53
CA LEU A 199 -7.06 0.37 -12.07
C LEU A 199 -7.55 1.25 -13.22
N TYR A 200 -6.82 1.23 -14.33
CA TYR A 200 -7.16 2.00 -15.53
C TYR A 200 -8.55 1.63 -16.05
N GLU A 201 -8.85 0.34 -16.23
CA GLU A 201 -10.17 -0.11 -16.69
C GLU A 201 -11.26 0.24 -15.67
N LEU A 202 -11.03 -0.09 -14.38
CA LEU A 202 -12.00 0.17 -13.31
C LEU A 202 -12.39 1.66 -13.24
N LEU A 203 -11.40 2.54 -13.27
CA LEU A 203 -11.59 3.97 -13.10
C LEU A 203 -12.12 4.63 -14.38
N ALA A 204 -11.65 4.23 -15.56
CA ALA A 204 -12.20 4.74 -16.82
C ALA A 204 -13.68 4.35 -17.01
N THR A 205 -14.06 3.10 -16.72
CA THR A 205 -15.46 2.66 -16.79
C THR A 205 -16.32 3.39 -15.74
N ARG A 206 -15.77 3.70 -14.56
CA ARG A 206 -16.43 4.54 -13.56
C ARG A 206 -16.67 5.97 -14.08
N GLU A 207 -15.70 6.57 -14.77
CA GLU A 207 -15.86 7.89 -15.39
C GLU A 207 -16.92 7.91 -16.48
N GLU A 208 -16.95 6.90 -17.35
CA GLU A 208 -17.99 6.73 -18.36
C GLU A 208 -19.37 6.58 -17.70
N ALA A 209 -19.46 5.78 -16.63
CA ALA A 209 -20.70 5.58 -15.89
C ALA A 209 -21.21 6.89 -15.27
N LEU A 210 -20.32 7.69 -14.65
CA LEU A 210 -20.66 9.01 -14.13
C LEU A 210 -21.16 9.95 -15.23
N ALA A 211 -20.59 9.90 -16.43
CA ALA A 211 -21.01 10.73 -17.56
C ALA A 211 -22.46 10.43 -18.01
N THR A 212 -22.97 9.21 -17.75
CA THR A 212 -24.36 8.84 -18.04
C THR A 212 -25.39 9.42 -17.08
N LEU A 213 -24.97 9.89 -15.90
CA LEU A 213 -25.88 10.45 -14.90
C LEU A 213 -26.29 11.90 -15.22
N PRO A 214 -27.44 12.38 -14.73
CA PRO A 214 -27.80 13.80 -14.74
C PRO A 214 -26.78 14.65 -13.95
N VAL A 215 -26.52 15.88 -14.39
CA VAL A 215 -25.46 16.76 -13.83
C VAL A 215 -25.63 16.94 -12.31
N GLU A 216 -26.86 17.12 -11.86
CA GLU A 216 -27.24 17.28 -10.46
C GLU A 216 -26.94 16.06 -9.56
N GLN A 217 -26.80 14.87 -10.14
CA GLN A 217 -26.48 13.63 -9.40
C GLN A 217 -25.00 13.25 -9.48
N ARG A 218 -24.27 13.79 -10.48
CA ARG A 218 -22.87 13.39 -10.76
C ARG A 218 -21.93 13.63 -9.61
N GLU A 219 -22.02 14.79 -8.96
CA GLU A 219 -21.08 15.14 -7.89
C GLU A 219 -21.23 14.23 -6.66
N ALA A 220 -22.47 13.98 -6.24
CA ALA A 220 -22.74 13.06 -5.13
C ALA A 220 -22.32 11.62 -5.47
N ALA A 221 -22.65 11.14 -6.67
CA ALA A 221 -22.25 9.81 -7.13
C ALA A 221 -20.72 9.69 -7.27
N ASP A 222 -20.06 10.76 -7.72
CA ASP A 222 -18.61 10.84 -7.81
C ASP A 222 -17.96 10.71 -6.43
N GLN A 223 -18.42 11.46 -5.43
CA GLN A 223 -17.90 11.37 -4.06
C GLN A 223 -18.13 10.00 -3.42
N GLN A 224 -19.26 9.36 -3.71
CA GLN A 224 -19.60 8.01 -3.21
C GLN A 224 -18.90 6.87 -3.96
N SER A 225 -18.37 7.14 -5.15
CA SER A 225 -17.66 6.15 -5.97
C SER A 225 -16.15 6.32 -5.87
N ARG A 226 -15.61 6.65 -4.69
CA ARG A 226 -14.17 6.82 -4.44
C ARG A 226 -13.67 5.75 -3.46
N PHE A 227 -12.35 5.67 -3.32
CA PHE A 227 -11.73 5.05 -2.15
C PHE A 227 -11.48 6.11 -1.08
N SER A 228 -11.61 5.74 0.19
CA SER A 228 -11.28 6.61 1.33
C SER A 228 -9.78 6.68 1.60
N ALA A 229 -9.08 5.59 1.29
CA ALA A 229 -7.64 5.49 1.47
C ALA A 229 -7.01 4.57 0.42
N VAL A 230 -5.72 4.78 0.17
CA VAL A 230 -4.88 3.86 -0.60
C VAL A 230 -3.62 3.51 0.18
N VAL A 231 -3.37 2.22 0.34
CA VAL A 231 -2.13 1.70 0.93
C VAL A 231 -1.29 1.04 -0.15
N GLY A 232 -0.12 1.60 -0.44
CA GLY A 232 0.78 1.08 -1.48
C GLY A 232 2.06 0.47 -0.90
N THR A 233 2.50 -0.65 -1.47
CA THR A 233 3.83 -1.22 -1.25
C THR A 233 4.54 -1.40 -2.60
N SER A 234 5.87 -1.40 -2.61
CA SER A 234 6.66 -1.53 -3.85
C SER A 234 6.23 -0.50 -4.93
N VAL A 235 6.10 -0.90 -6.19
CA VAL A 235 5.57 -0.06 -7.29
C VAL A 235 4.11 0.37 -7.06
N GLY A 236 3.35 -0.35 -6.21
CA GLY A 236 2.02 0.06 -5.76
C GLY A 236 2.01 1.41 -5.03
N ALA A 237 3.11 1.79 -4.38
CA ALA A 237 3.26 3.12 -3.78
C ALA A 237 3.37 4.25 -4.82
N VAL A 238 3.92 3.97 -6.01
CA VAL A 238 3.96 4.92 -7.13
C VAL A 238 2.55 5.11 -7.71
N GLN A 239 1.80 4.01 -7.80
CA GLN A 239 0.44 4.02 -8.32
C GLN A 239 -0.52 4.76 -7.40
N SER A 240 -0.36 4.63 -6.07
CA SER A 240 -1.18 5.36 -5.11
C SER A 240 -1.07 6.88 -5.27
N GLU A 241 0.11 7.40 -5.65
CA GLU A 241 0.31 8.81 -5.95
C GLU A 241 -0.43 9.28 -7.20
N LEU A 242 -0.47 8.46 -8.25
CA LEU A 242 -1.23 8.77 -9.46
C LEU A 242 -2.75 8.70 -9.22
N LEU A 243 -3.20 7.80 -8.34
CA LEU A 243 -4.60 7.72 -7.92
C LEU A 243 -5.03 8.94 -7.10
N ASP A 244 -4.18 9.39 -6.19
CA ASP A 244 -4.40 10.60 -5.40
C ASP A 244 -4.67 11.83 -6.32
N PHE A 245 -3.88 11.95 -7.38
CA PHE A 245 -4.07 12.98 -8.40
C PHE A 245 -5.40 12.89 -9.16
N LEU A 246 -5.93 11.69 -9.36
CA LEU A 246 -7.25 11.50 -9.99
C LEU A 246 -8.37 12.14 -9.15
N TRP A 247 -8.28 12.08 -7.81
CA TRP A 247 -9.30 12.56 -6.88
C TRP A 247 -9.17 14.01 -6.43
N ALA A 248 -8.07 14.70 -6.80
CA ALA A 248 -7.89 16.12 -6.48
C ALA A 248 -9.14 16.95 -6.85
N GLU A 249 -9.45 18.02 -6.13
CA GLU A 249 -10.69 18.76 -6.38
C GLU A 249 -10.68 19.51 -7.74
N GLU A 250 -11.83 19.48 -8.43
CA GLU A 250 -12.09 20.34 -9.58
C GLU A 250 -12.24 21.79 -9.14
N GLY A 251 -11.64 22.72 -9.87
CA GLY A 251 -11.72 24.14 -9.55
C GLY A 251 -10.83 25.00 -10.44
N PRO A 252 -10.74 26.31 -10.18
CA PRO A 252 -9.86 27.21 -10.90
C PRO A 252 -8.42 26.67 -10.89
N LEU A 253 -7.80 26.64 -12.07
CA LEU A 253 -6.43 26.16 -12.25
C LEU A 253 -5.49 27.36 -12.31
N THR A 254 -4.33 27.25 -11.65
CA THR A 254 -3.23 28.19 -11.87
C THR A 254 -2.63 27.99 -13.27
N PRO A 255 -1.89 28.97 -13.82
CA PRO A 255 -1.20 28.79 -15.11
C PRO A 255 -0.25 27.59 -15.12
N GLU A 256 0.41 27.32 -14.00
CA GLU A 256 1.29 26.16 -13.83
C GLU A 256 0.51 24.83 -13.89
N GLN A 257 -0.62 24.75 -13.16
CA GLN A 257 -1.51 23.59 -13.19
C GLN A 257 -2.07 23.34 -14.59
N GLN A 258 -2.51 24.40 -15.27
CA GLN A 258 -3.01 24.30 -16.64
C GLN A 258 -1.90 23.83 -17.59
N SER A 259 -0.70 24.41 -17.50
CA SER A 259 0.44 24.00 -18.33
C SER A 259 0.82 22.53 -18.10
N TYR A 260 0.76 22.05 -16.86
CA TYR A 260 1.00 20.64 -16.55
C TYR A 260 -0.07 19.75 -17.19
N LEU A 261 -1.36 20.10 -17.04
CA LEU A 261 -2.46 19.34 -17.63
C LEU A 261 -2.42 19.34 -19.16
N ASP A 262 -2.10 20.47 -19.78
CA ASP A 262 -1.97 20.58 -21.24
C ASP A 262 -0.83 19.70 -21.74
N SER A 263 0.34 19.77 -21.10
CA SER A 263 1.48 18.92 -21.44
C SER A 263 1.17 17.43 -21.23
N CYS A 264 0.46 17.08 -20.17
CA CYS A 264 0.09 15.71 -19.86
C CYS A 264 -0.95 15.17 -20.84
N ASN A 265 -1.96 15.96 -21.16
CA ASN A 265 -3.00 15.56 -22.10
C ASN A 265 -2.52 15.59 -23.57
N ALA A 266 -1.46 16.32 -23.87
CA ALA A 266 -0.76 16.27 -25.15
C ALA A 266 0.14 15.03 -25.31
N ILE A 267 0.31 14.22 -24.25
CA ILE A 267 0.92 12.89 -24.39
C ILE A 267 0.01 12.08 -25.31
N GLU A 268 0.45 11.91 -26.56
CA GLU A 268 -0.10 10.93 -27.46
C GLU A 268 0.18 9.56 -26.86
N ALA A 269 -0.86 8.75 -26.65
CA ALA A 269 -0.66 7.32 -26.48
C ALA A 269 0.00 6.85 -27.78
N HIS A 270 1.30 6.59 -27.73
CA HIS A 270 2.06 6.40 -28.95
C HIS A 270 1.53 5.15 -29.64
N ALA A 271 1.08 5.28 -30.89
CA ALA A 271 1.03 4.12 -31.77
C ALA A 271 2.41 3.45 -31.68
N PRO A 272 2.48 2.14 -31.41
CA PRO A 272 3.76 1.47 -31.21
C PRO A 272 4.68 1.86 -32.37
N LYS A 273 5.83 2.48 -32.07
CA LYS A 273 6.81 2.80 -33.12
C LYS A 273 7.10 1.48 -33.82
N LYS A 274 6.74 1.37 -35.11
CA LYS A 274 7.02 0.19 -35.92
C LYS A 274 8.48 -0.21 -35.65
N PRO A 275 8.75 -1.42 -35.13
CA PRO A 275 10.12 -1.80 -34.86
C PRO A 275 10.91 -1.64 -36.16
N ALA A 276 12.08 -1.01 -36.05
CA ALA A 276 12.95 -0.81 -37.20
C ALA A 276 13.13 -2.17 -37.90
N LYS A 277 12.75 -2.25 -39.19
CA LYS A 277 12.68 -3.44 -40.06
C LYS A 277 13.98 -4.26 -40.21
N LYS A 278 14.99 -4.10 -39.34
CA LYS A 278 16.36 -4.61 -39.52
C LYS A 278 16.88 -5.58 -38.46
N ARG A 279 16.08 -6.02 -37.48
CA ARG A 279 16.49 -7.13 -36.60
C ARG A 279 15.37 -8.16 -36.48
N ASP A 280 15.54 -9.26 -37.20
CA ASP A 280 14.75 -10.50 -37.15
C ASP A 280 14.72 -11.11 -35.75
N THR A 281 13.91 -10.57 -34.84
CA THR A 281 13.47 -11.36 -33.67
C THR A 281 12.08 -11.94 -33.84
N GLY A 282 11.36 -11.58 -34.92
CA GLY A 282 10.30 -12.35 -35.59
C GLY A 282 9.05 -12.77 -34.80
N CYS A 283 9.05 -12.74 -33.48
CA CYS A 283 7.98 -13.34 -32.69
C CYS A 283 7.19 -12.33 -31.84
N PHE A 284 7.75 -11.17 -31.54
CA PHE A 284 7.06 -10.05 -30.87
C PHE A 284 7.59 -8.72 -31.42
N SER A 285 7.34 -8.50 -32.71
CA SER A 285 7.72 -7.27 -33.42
C SER A 285 6.58 -6.25 -33.41
N GLY A 286 6.14 -5.87 -32.21
CA GLY A 286 4.97 -5.01 -32.00
C GLY A 286 3.70 -5.86 -32.00
N GLY A 287 2.72 -5.51 -31.17
CA GLY A 287 1.39 -6.13 -31.27
C GLY A 287 0.73 -5.77 -32.60
N PRO A 288 -0.60 -5.93 -32.72
CA PRO A 288 -1.29 -5.61 -33.96
C PRO A 288 -0.91 -4.23 -34.51
N ASP A 289 -0.99 -4.07 -35.83
CA ASP A 289 -0.75 -2.81 -36.57
C ASP A 289 -1.87 -1.77 -36.29
N THR A 290 -2.39 -1.75 -35.06
CA THR A 290 -3.44 -0.87 -34.55
C THR A 290 -2.90 -0.08 -33.35
N ALA A 291 -3.56 1.02 -33.01
CA ALA A 291 -3.18 1.81 -31.84
C ALA A 291 -3.30 0.97 -30.57
N PHE A 292 -2.52 1.30 -29.54
CA PHE A 292 -2.75 0.69 -28.23
C PHE A 292 -4.16 1.06 -27.76
N PRO A 293 -4.99 0.11 -27.30
CA PRO A 293 -6.37 0.38 -26.96
C PRO A 293 -6.42 1.30 -25.74
N VAL A 294 -6.92 2.53 -25.94
CA VAL A 294 -7.15 3.52 -24.89
C VAL A 294 -8.66 3.73 -24.79
N LEU A 295 -9.17 3.74 -23.56
CA LEU A 295 -10.57 4.01 -23.27
C LEU A 295 -10.86 5.49 -23.50
N PRO A 296 -12.11 5.86 -23.80
CA PRO A 296 -12.51 7.24 -23.97
C PRO A 296 -11.97 8.14 -22.85
N ALA A 297 -11.46 9.32 -23.23
CA ALA A 297 -10.96 10.26 -22.24
C ALA A 297 -12.10 10.70 -21.30
N PRO A 298 -11.88 10.70 -19.98
CA PRO A 298 -12.90 11.11 -19.03
C PRO A 298 -13.24 12.60 -19.19
N SER A 299 -14.38 13.00 -18.63
CA SER A 299 -14.93 14.35 -18.77
C SER A 299 -14.05 15.47 -18.18
N SER A 300 -13.10 15.11 -17.31
CA SER A 300 -12.14 16.03 -16.69
C SER A 300 -10.73 15.89 -17.31
N PRO A 301 -10.10 17.01 -17.73
CA PRO A 301 -8.71 17.01 -18.20
C PRO A 301 -7.72 16.45 -17.17
N ARG A 302 -7.99 16.63 -15.86
CA ARG A 302 -7.14 16.09 -14.80
C ARG A 302 -7.24 14.56 -14.73
N ARG A 303 -8.45 14.03 -14.73
CA ARG A 303 -8.68 12.57 -14.72
C ARG A 303 -8.12 11.92 -15.97
N ALA A 304 -8.25 12.59 -17.12
CA ALA A 304 -7.66 12.14 -18.38
C ALA A 304 -6.14 12.06 -18.28
N CYS A 305 -5.52 13.08 -17.69
CA CYS A 305 -4.08 13.08 -17.42
C CYS A 305 -3.69 11.92 -16.50
N ALA A 306 -4.37 11.71 -15.36
CA ALA A 306 -4.05 10.61 -14.42
C ALA A 306 -4.09 9.22 -15.11
N LEU A 307 -5.16 8.94 -15.88
CA LEU A 307 -5.29 7.68 -16.63
C LEU A 307 -4.23 7.55 -17.73
N LYS A 308 -3.86 8.64 -18.41
CA LYS A 308 -2.77 8.66 -19.39
C LYS A 308 -1.41 8.39 -18.77
N LEU A 309 -1.14 8.91 -17.57
CA LEU A 309 0.11 8.63 -16.85
C LEU A 309 0.20 7.14 -16.48
N LEU A 310 -0.90 6.49 -16.11
CA LEU A 310 -0.92 5.03 -15.90
C LEU A 310 -0.49 4.28 -17.17
N VAL A 311 -1.06 4.60 -18.33
CA VAL A 311 -0.67 3.97 -19.60
C VAL A 311 0.79 4.25 -19.94
N LYS A 312 1.21 5.52 -19.86
CA LYS A 312 2.58 5.94 -20.20
C LYS A 312 3.62 5.17 -19.39
N TYR A 313 3.51 5.15 -18.06
CA TYR A 313 4.56 4.57 -17.21
C TYR A 313 4.45 3.07 -17.01
N PHE A 314 3.26 2.50 -17.20
CA PHE A 314 3.03 1.08 -16.93
C PHE A 314 2.72 0.25 -18.18
N ALA A 315 2.61 0.83 -19.38
CA ALA A 315 2.44 0.09 -20.63
C ALA A 315 3.39 0.53 -21.77
N GLU A 316 4.01 1.71 -21.67
CA GLU A 316 4.85 2.27 -22.75
C GLU A 316 6.29 2.54 -22.35
N ALA A 317 6.52 3.00 -21.12
CA ALA A 317 7.85 3.32 -20.61
C ALA A 317 8.73 2.07 -20.50
N ASN A 318 10.04 2.29 -20.60
CA ASN A 318 11.06 1.25 -20.42
C ASN A 318 12.03 1.60 -19.28
N GLU A 319 12.94 0.67 -18.96
CA GLU A 319 14.00 0.86 -17.95
C GLU A 319 14.77 2.18 -18.07
N THR A 320 15.08 2.65 -19.27
CA THR A 320 15.85 3.89 -19.46
C THR A 320 15.02 5.16 -19.25
N ASP A 321 13.69 5.05 -19.33
CA ASP A 321 12.78 6.16 -19.03
C ASP A 321 12.51 6.26 -17.51
N LEU A 322 12.62 5.15 -16.78
CA LEU A 322 12.20 5.03 -15.38
C LEU A 322 13.37 4.97 -14.39
N LEU A 323 14.54 4.48 -14.83
CA LEU A 323 15.69 4.20 -13.97
C LEU A 323 16.99 4.81 -14.52
N CYS A 324 17.95 5.05 -13.63
CA CYS A 324 19.36 5.30 -13.98
C CYS A 324 20.27 4.34 -13.19
N ALA A 325 21.54 4.25 -13.61
CA ALA A 325 22.53 3.38 -12.97
C ALA A 325 23.70 4.22 -12.42
N GLU A 326 24.23 3.83 -11.26
CA GLU A 326 25.42 4.43 -10.66
C GLU A 326 26.46 3.35 -10.29
N PRO A 327 27.76 3.67 -10.23
CA PRO A 327 28.78 2.71 -9.78
C PRO A 327 28.54 2.24 -8.34
N GLY A 328 28.70 0.93 -8.11
CA GLY A 328 28.65 0.23 -6.82
C GLY A 328 29.89 -0.62 -6.60
N SER A 329 30.17 -1.01 -5.34
CA SER A 329 31.40 -1.74 -5.00
C SER A 329 31.40 -3.19 -5.53
N VAL A 330 32.60 -3.64 -5.93
CA VAL A 330 32.91 -4.83 -6.76
C VAL A 330 32.49 -6.17 -6.14
N LEU A 331 32.10 -6.22 -4.86
CA LEU A 331 31.90 -7.49 -4.14
C LEU A 331 30.46 -8.03 -4.07
N ARG A 332 29.41 -7.33 -4.52
CA ARG A 332 28.01 -7.73 -4.16
C ARG A 332 26.87 -7.63 -5.19
N ALA A 333 27.10 -7.23 -6.44
CA ALA A 333 26.07 -7.37 -7.48
C ALA A 333 26.52 -8.38 -8.54
N VAL A 334 26.38 -9.67 -8.21
CA VAL A 334 26.44 -10.72 -9.23
C VAL A 334 25.21 -10.50 -10.12
N GLY A 335 25.43 -10.11 -11.36
CA GLY A 335 24.39 -9.46 -12.15
C GLY A 335 23.25 -10.40 -12.52
N PHE A 336 22.09 -9.76 -12.69
CA PHE A 336 20.82 -10.27 -13.23
C PHE A 336 20.96 -11.03 -14.58
N LEU A 337 22.16 -11.05 -15.17
CA LEU A 337 22.47 -11.55 -16.53
C LEU A 337 23.80 -12.34 -16.60
N GLY A 338 24.29 -12.88 -15.47
CA GLY A 338 25.46 -13.76 -15.48
C GLY A 338 26.82 -13.06 -15.69
N THR A 339 26.89 -11.75 -15.48
CA THR A 339 28.15 -10.99 -15.37
C THR A 339 28.06 -10.01 -14.19
N PRO A 340 29.16 -9.74 -13.46
CA PRO A 340 29.17 -8.81 -12.33
C PRO A 340 28.80 -7.41 -12.84
N THR A 341 27.60 -6.94 -12.53
CA THR A 341 27.20 -5.58 -12.82
C THR A 341 27.70 -4.71 -11.68
N LEU A 342 28.73 -3.90 -11.95
CA LEU A 342 29.33 -2.95 -11.02
C LEU A 342 28.41 -1.79 -10.63
N ASN A 343 27.09 -1.89 -10.82
CA ASN A 343 26.18 -0.74 -10.76
C ASN A 343 24.93 -1.02 -9.91
N LEU A 344 24.52 -0.03 -9.11
CA LEU A 344 23.23 0.02 -8.40
C LEU A 344 22.22 0.82 -9.23
N MET A 345 20.94 0.44 -9.15
CA MET A 345 19.84 1.14 -9.82
C MET A 345 19.35 2.29 -8.94
N ARG A 346 18.95 3.39 -9.58
CA ARG A 346 18.28 4.54 -8.95
C ARG A 346 16.99 4.90 -9.68
N PHE A 347 15.99 5.31 -8.91
CA PHE A 347 14.65 5.70 -9.39
C PHE A 347 14.54 7.20 -9.68
N ASP A 348 15.66 7.92 -9.81
CA ASP A 348 15.68 9.38 -10.03
C ASP A 348 14.79 9.80 -11.20
N ARG A 349 14.77 9.02 -12.29
CA ARG A 349 13.99 9.32 -13.50
C ARG A 349 12.48 9.19 -13.24
N LEU A 350 12.06 8.11 -12.58
CA LEU A 350 10.69 7.93 -12.11
C LEU A 350 10.27 9.08 -11.19
N GLN A 351 11.15 9.50 -10.28
CA GLN A 351 10.90 10.64 -9.40
C GLN A 351 10.73 11.95 -10.18
N GLN A 352 11.56 12.19 -11.20
CA GLN A 352 11.57 13.42 -12.01
C GLN A 352 10.43 13.51 -13.02
N SER A 353 9.87 12.38 -13.46
CA SER A 353 8.90 12.31 -14.56
C SER A 353 8.09 11.03 -14.39
N PRO A 354 7.13 10.94 -13.44
CA PRO A 354 6.04 11.93 -13.28
C PRO A 354 5.83 12.58 -11.91
N MET A 355 6.47 12.09 -10.84
CA MET A 355 6.01 12.42 -9.49
C MET A 355 6.24 13.89 -9.13
N ASN A 356 7.49 14.35 -9.24
CA ASN A 356 7.86 15.70 -8.83
C ASN A 356 7.07 16.80 -9.53
N PRO A 357 6.94 16.84 -10.87
CA PRO A 357 6.18 17.88 -11.55
C PRO A 357 4.69 17.90 -11.14
N MET A 358 4.11 16.73 -10.90
CA MET A 358 2.74 16.61 -10.45
C MET A 358 2.57 17.14 -9.02
N LEU A 359 3.47 16.74 -8.10
CA LEU A 359 3.47 17.21 -6.72
C LEU A 359 3.74 18.72 -6.63
N ASP A 360 4.60 19.26 -7.48
CA ASP A 360 4.87 20.70 -7.57
C ASP A 360 3.60 21.47 -7.96
N ALA A 361 2.90 21.01 -9.01
CA ALA A 361 1.72 21.69 -9.52
C ALA A 361 0.47 21.48 -8.64
N PHE A 362 0.30 20.32 -8.00
CA PHE A 362 -0.95 19.92 -7.34
C PHE A 362 -0.84 19.59 -5.85
N GLY A 363 0.35 19.59 -5.23
CA GLY A 363 0.56 19.10 -3.86
C GLY A 363 -0.40 19.65 -2.79
N ALA A 364 -0.77 20.93 -2.89
CA ALA A 364 -1.75 21.55 -2.00
C ALA A 364 -3.19 21.03 -2.22
N LYS A 365 -3.60 20.78 -3.46
CA LYS A 365 -4.92 20.22 -3.80
C LYS A 365 -5.02 18.73 -3.47
N LEU A 366 -3.90 18.01 -3.49
CA LEU A 366 -3.85 16.61 -3.06
C LEU A 366 -4.11 16.50 -1.55
N ALA A 367 -3.51 17.38 -0.74
CA ALA A 367 -3.67 17.35 0.72
C ALA A 367 -5.12 17.54 1.22
N SER A 368 -6.01 18.10 0.39
CA SER A 368 -7.40 18.39 0.76
C SER A 368 -8.44 17.52 0.08
N ASN A 369 -8.04 16.52 -0.73
CA ASN A 369 -8.98 15.76 -1.57
C ASN A 369 -9.75 14.65 -0.83
N GLY A 370 -9.47 14.46 0.46
CA GLY A 370 -10.12 13.48 1.33
C GLY A 370 -9.65 12.04 1.13
N LEU A 371 -8.54 11.81 0.42
CA LEU A 371 -7.90 10.50 0.34
C LEU A 371 -6.73 10.40 1.34
N ASP A 372 -6.80 9.43 2.24
CA ASP A 372 -5.64 9.06 3.06
C ASP A 372 -4.69 8.15 2.27
N ARG A 373 -3.47 8.62 2.00
CA ARG A 373 -2.43 7.82 1.32
C ARG A 373 -1.37 7.35 2.30
N VAL A 374 -1.11 6.04 2.28
CA VAL A 374 -0.07 5.41 3.09
C VAL A 374 0.84 4.58 2.18
N THR A 375 2.15 4.76 2.31
CA THR A 375 3.13 3.90 1.65
C THR A 375 3.78 2.98 2.67
N VAL A 376 4.10 1.73 2.31
CA VAL A 376 4.59 0.74 3.25
C VAL A 376 6.08 0.52 3.04
N SER A 377 6.86 0.65 4.11
CA SER A 377 8.30 0.45 4.07
C SER A 377 8.79 -0.29 5.31
N VAL A 378 9.93 -0.94 5.18
CA VAL A 378 10.63 -1.60 6.28
C VAL A 378 11.80 -0.72 6.71
N GLU A 379 11.78 -0.27 7.96
CA GLU A 379 12.99 0.23 8.61
C GLU A 379 13.81 -0.99 9.04
N ALA A 380 14.93 -1.20 8.37
CA ALA A 380 15.71 -2.43 8.43
C ALA A 380 16.46 -2.59 9.74
N GLN A 381 16.95 -1.49 10.33
CA GLN A 381 17.80 -1.56 11.53
C GLN A 381 17.02 -2.06 12.74
N GLN A 382 15.77 -1.64 12.88
CA GLN A 382 14.87 -2.04 13.96
C GLN A 382 13.90 -3.14 13.54
N SER A 383 13.97 -3.57 12.27
CA SER A 383 13.05 -4.52 11.65
C SER A 383 11.60 -4.14 11.95
N GLN A 384 11.21 -2.91 11.60
CA GLN A 384 9.86 -2.41 11.79
C GLN A 384 9.19 -2.20 10.44
N LEU A 385 7.95 -2.67 10.31
CA LEU A 385 7.11 -2.40 9.16
C LEU A 385 6.26 -1.18 9.49
N LEU A 386 6.43 -0.08 8.75
CA LEU A 386 5.71 1.15 8.98
C LEU A 386 4.88 1.54 7.76
N GLY A 387 3.79 2.23 8.03
CA GLY A 387 3.10 3.04 7.04
C GLY A 387 3.66 4.45 7.13
N LEU A 388 4.22 4.93 6.03
CA LEU A 388 4.63 6.31 5.85
C LEU A 388 3.39 7.06 5.35
N ASP A 389 2.76 7.75 6.29
CA ASP A 389 1.47 8.43 6.13
C ASP A 389 1.69 9.84 5.60
N GLU A 390 0.98 10.22 4.54
CA GLU A 390 1.16 11.55 3.95
C GLU A 390 0.77 12.71 4.87
N ARG A 391 -0.02 12.46 5.92
CA ARG A 391 -0.35 13.45 6.95
C ARG A 391 0.84 13.80 7.83
N ALA A 392 1.89 12.97 7.84
CA ALA A 392 3.15 13.29 8.49
C ALA A 392 3.94 14.37 7.73
N CYS A 393 3.59 14.63 6.47
CA CYS A 393 4.32 15.54 5.61
C CYS A 393 3.94 17.00 5.87
N ALA A 394 4.82 17.74 6.53
CA ALA A 394 4.72 19.19 6.70
C ALA A 394 4.62 19.91 5.35
N ALA A 395 3.91 21.04 5.29
CA ALA A 395 3.60 21.73 4.04
C ALA A 395 4.87 22.17 3.27
N GLU A 396 5.87 22.67 4.01
CA GLU A 396 7.17 23.12 3.49
C GLU A 396 8.00 21.99 2.85
N ASP A 397 7.88 20.76 3.37
CA ASP A 397 8.67 19.61 2.95
C ASP A 397 7.84 18.54 2.23
N ARG A 398 6.57 18.83 1.93
CA ARG A 398 5.57 17.84 1.50
C ARG A 398 6.03 17.04 0.29
N ARG A 399 6.53 17.72 -0.74
CA ARG A 399 7.07 17.07 -1.95
C ARG A 399 8.13 16.01 -1.60
N TRP A 400 9.08 16.38 -0.75
CA TRP A 400 10.20 15.52 -0.38
C TRP A 400 9.75 14.37 0.49
N CYS A 401 8.91 14.65 1.48
CA CYS A 401 8.32 13.65 2.35
C CYS A 401 7.57 12.56 1.54
N LEU A 402 6.65 12.97 0.65
CA LEU A 402 5.88 12.03 -0.17
C LEU A 402 6.77 11.22 -1.11
N SER A 403 7.68 11.90 -1.80
CA SER A 403 8.60 11.24 -2.71
C SER A 403 9.52 10.26 -1.98
N SER A 404 10.04 10.60 -0.81
CA SER A 404 10.89 9.72 -0.01
C SER A 404 10.16 8.46 0.45
N GLY A 405 8.87 8.58 0.82
CA GLY A 405 8.07 7.43 1.23
C GLY A 405 7.82 6.45 0.10
N VAL A 406 7.50 6.94 -1.10
CA VAL A 406 7.36 6.10 -2.29
C VAL A 406 8.69 5.45 -2.66
N MET A 407 9.80 6.19 -2.61
CA MET A 407 11.13 5.61 -2.87
C MET A 407 11.50 4.55 -1.83
N ALA A 408 11.32 4.84 -0.54
CA ALA A 408 11.56 3.90 0.56
C ALA A 408 10.73 2.62 0.38
N SER A 409 9.50 2.76 -0.11
CA SER A 409 8.62 1.65 -0.43
C SER A 409 9.02 0.87 -1.70
N ALA A 410 9.86 1.41 -2.59
CA ALA A 410 10.19 0.77 -3.89
C ALA A 410 11.63 0.22 -3.98
N VAL A 411 12.52 0.62 -3.07
CA VAL A 411 13.93 0.22 -3.10
C VAL A 411 14.16 -1.17 -2.52
N MET A 412 14.40 -2.14 -3.40
CA MET A 412 14.70 -3.52 -3.00
C MET A 412 16.18 -3.68 -2.58
N PRO A 413 16.49 -4.37 -1.47
CA PRO A 413 17.87 -4.61 -1.06
C PRO A 413 18.70 -5.31 -2.12
N GLY A 414 19.94 -4.86 -2.31
CA GLY A 414 20.86 -5.40 -3.34
C GLY A 414 20.61 -4.88 -4.75
N PHE A 415 19.48 -4.19 -5.01
CA PHE A 415 19.15 -3.61 -6.32
C PHE A 415 19.33 -2.09 -6.35
N ALA A 416 18.91 -1.43 -5.28
CA ALA A 416 19.01 0.01 -5.14
C ALA A 416 19.55 0.37 -3.75
N ARG A 417 20.14 1.58 -3.63
CA ARG A 417 20.55 2.11 -2.33
C ARG A 417 19.32 2.24 -1.40
N PRO A 418 19.47 1.94 -0.11
CA PRO A 418 18.43 2.23 0.85
C PRO A 418 18.13 3.73 0.87
N VAL A 419 16.88 4.07 1.14
CA VAL A 419 16.53 5.43 1.55
C VAL A 419 17.00 5.60 3.00
N THR A 420 17.75 6.66 3.31
CA THR A 420 18.31 6.83 4.67
C THR A 420 17.47 7.72 5.58
N HIS A 421 16.45 8.38 5.02
CA HIS A 421 15.59 9.30 5.72
C HIS A 421 14.17 9.22 5.19
N ALA A 422 13.19 9.03 6.07
CA ALA A 422 11.78 8.94 5.72
C ALA A 422 10.92 9.58 6.82
N TRP A 423 9.66 9.89 6.50
CA TRP A 423 8.72 10.48 7.45
C TRP A 423 7.63 9.47 7.77
N SER A 424 7.75 8.79 8.91
CA SER A 424 6.65 7.96 9.42
C SER A 424 5.65 8.78 10.24
N GLY A 425 6.06 9.94 10.75
CA GLY A 425 5.31 10.74 11.73
C GLY A 425 5.75 10.47 13.17
N PHE A 426 6.78 9.64 13.37
CA PHE A 426 7.41 9.47 14.66
C PHE A 426 8.17 10.75 15.03
N GLU A 427 8.98 11.29 14.13
CA GLU A 427 9.63 12.60 14.27
C GLU A 427 9.06 13.61 13.27
N GLU A 428 8.88 14.87 13.71
CA GLU A 428 8.29 15.94 12.88
C GLU A 428 9.11 16.23 11.62
N LYS A 429 10.43 16.06 11.72
CA LYS A 429 11.37 16.30 10.62
C LYS A 429 11.75 15.03 9.86
N GLY A 430 11.08 13.90 10.13
CA GLY A 430 11.46 12.60 9.61
C GLY A 430 12.54 11.91 10.44
N GLU A 431 12.67 10.60 10.25
CA GLU A 431 13.57 9.75 11.01
C GLU A 431 14.70 9.22 10.12
N CYS A 432 15.89 9.21 10.72
CA CYS A 432 17.04 8.53 10.19
C CYS A 432 16.95 7.01 10.36
N GLY A 433 17.21 6.26 9.29
CA GLY A 433 17.14 4.81 9.30
C GLY A 433 17.68 4.19 8.02
N VAL A 434 17.45 2.89 7.84
CA VAL A 434 17.73 2.20 6.59
C VAL A 434 16.41 1.65 6.07
N TRP A 435 15.82 2.36 5.11
CA TRP A 435 14.49 2.10 4.63
C TRP A 435 14.53 1.32 3.31
N PHE A 436 13.76 0.24 3.27
CA PHE A 436 13.62 -0.65 2.12
C PHE A 436 12.16 -0.93 1.80
N ASP A 437 11.96 -1.55 0.63
CA ASP A 437 10.67 -1.95 0.11
C ASP A 437 9.81 -2.70 1.16
N GLY A 438 8.58 -2.22 1.36
CA GLY A 438 7.59 -2.81 2.25
C GLY A 438 7.22 -4.25 1.89
N GLY A 439 7.31 -4.61 0.60
CA GLY A 439 7.00 -5.91 0.02
C GLY A 439 7.76 -7.07 0.67
N MET A 440 8.92 -6.79 1.26
CA MET A 440 9.70 -7.78 2.00
C MET A 440 8.98 -8.34 3.23
N ARG A 441 8.05 -7.57 3.82
CA ARG A 441 7.31 -7.96 5.02
C ARG A 441 5.79 -7.87 4.87
N SER A 442 5.32 -7.11 3.89
CA SER A 442 3.91 -6.94 3.55
C SER A 442 3.80 -6.91 2.03
N GLY A 443 3.66 -8.10 1.43
CA GLY A 443 3.60 -8.28 -0.03
C GLY A 443 2.30 -7.75 -0.64
N LEU A 444 1.21 -7.70 0.13
CA LEU A 444 -0.05 -7.06 -0.22
C LEU A 444 -0.60 -6.40 1.05
N PRO A 445 -0.57 -5.06 1.18
CA PRO A 445 -0.76 -4.38 2.47
C PRO A 445 -2.24 -4.26 2.89
N VAL A 446 -3.01 -5.34 2.73
CA VAL A 446 -4.45 -5.39 3.01
C VAL A 446 -4.79 -5.31 4.49
N LEU A 447 -3.90 -5.79 5.38
CA LEU A 447 -4.14 -5.66 6.82
C LEU A 447 -4.05 -4.19 7.24
N ARG A 448 -3.10 -3.46 6.67
CA ARG A 448 -2.97 -2.02 6.89
C ARG A 448 -4.10 -1.25 6.23
N ALA A 449 -4.50 -1.60 5.02
CA ALA A 449 -5.69 -1.02 4.39
C ALA A 449 -6.96 -1.25 5.23
N LEU A 450 -7.11 -2.41 5.86
CA LEU A 450 -8.23 -2.69 6.77
C LEU A 450 -8.22 -1.76 8.00
N SER A 451 -7.04 -1.42 8.54
CA SER A 451 -6.96 -0.46 9.66
C SER A 451 -7.47 0.95 9.27
N LEU A 452 -7.31 1.33 8.00
CA LEU A 452 -7.79 2.58 7.42
C LEU A 452 -9.26 2.49 6.94
N SER A 453 -9.95 1.36 7.11
CA SER A 453 -11.39 1.30 6.85
C SER A 453 -12.14 1.46 8.18
N ARG A 454 -13.36 2.01 8.16
CA ARG A 454 -14.27 1.82 9.31
C ARG A 454 -14.86 0.41 9.29
N GLY A 455 -15.08 -0.15 10.47
CA GLY A 455 -15.82 -1.41 10.58
C GLY A 455 -17.28 -1.18 10.23
N ALA A 456 -17.87 -2.08 9.46
CA ALA A 456 -19.31 -2.07 9.23
C ALA A 456 -19.97 -2.85 10.37
N PRO A 457 -20.93 -2.30 11.12
CA PRO A 457 -21.87 -3.20 11.78
C PRO A 457 -22.40 -4.20 10.74
N VAL A 458 -22.52 -5.47 11.13
CA VAL A 458 -23.31 -6.46 10.39
C VAL A 458 -24.79 -6.10 10.55
N LEU A 459 -25.20 -4.93 10.05
CA LEU A 459 -26.61 -4.73 9.71
C LEU A 459 -26.94 -5.84 8.71
N GLU A 460 -28.08 -6.48 8.85
CA GLU A 460 -28.65 -7.28 7.77
C GLU A 460 -28.76 -6.35 6.56
N ALA A 461 -27.68 -6.27 5.76
CA ALA A 461 -27.75 -5.64 4.47
C ALA A 461 -28.87 -6.40 3.77
N PRO A 462 -29.95 -5.72 3.32
CA PRO A 462 -30.93 -6.38 2.49
C PRO A 462 -30.17 -7.08 1.38
N ARG A 463 -30.46 -8.38 1.19
CA ARG A 463 -29.73 -9.29 0.30
C ARG A 463 -29.18 -8.55 -0.93
N GLY A 464 -27.89 -8.22 -0.96
CA GLY A 464 -27.23 -7.65 -2.14
C GLY A 464 -26.40 -6.36 -2.00
N GLU A 465 -26.25 -5.74 -0.83
CA GLU A 465 -25.59 -4.41 -0.73
C GLU A 465 -24.21 -4.42 -0.03
N ALA A 466 -23.20 -3.84 -0.71
CA ALA A 466 -21.85 -3.46 -0.28
C ALA A 466 -21.22 -4.19 0.92
N SER A 467 -20.55 -5.32 0.67
CA SER A 467 -19.82 -6.05 1.71
C SER A 467 -18.33 -5.72 1.79
N LEU A 468 -17.74 -5.19 0.71
CA LEU A 468 -16.29 -5.10 0.57
C LEU A 468 -15.73 -3.84 1.23
N ARG A 469 -14.78 -4.03 2.14
CA ARG A 469 -14.09 -2.93 2.84
C ARG A 469 -12.71 -2.67 2.28
N VAL A 470 -12.04 -3.72 1.82
CA VAL A 470 -10.70 -3.62 1.25
C VAL A 470 -10.64 -4.37 -0.06
N LEU A 471 -10.25 -3.68 -1.13
CA LEU A 471 -9.84 -4.29 -2.39
C LEU A 471 -8.30 -4.30 -2.45
N GLY A 472 -7.71 -5.49 -2.44
CA GLY A 472 -6.28 -5.69 -2.65
C GLY A 472 -5.99 -6.10 -4.09
N LEU A 473 -5.04 -5.42 -4.73
CA LEU A 473 -4.53 -5.76 -6.05
C LEU A 473 -3.07 -6.22 -5.90
N ASP A 474 -2.84 -7.50 -6.18
CA ASP A 474 -1.55 -8.15 -6.06
C ASP A 474 -1.00 -8.52 -7.45
N THR A 475 0.32 -8.44 -7.54
CA THR A 475 1.09 -8.72 -8.75
C THR A 475 1.71 -10.11 -8.77
N GLY A 476 1.59 -10.86 -7.67
CA GLY A 476 1.93 -12.29 -7.60
C GLY A 476 0.85 -13.18 -8.22
N ARG A 477 1.25 -14.40 -8.58
CA ARG A 477 0.32 -15.48 -8.91
C ARG A 477 -0.09 -16.23 -7.64
N LEU A 478 -1.35 -16.69 -7.59
CA LEU A 478 -1.84 -17.52 -6.49
C LEU A 478 -1.12 -18.90 -6.43
N THR A 479 -0.62 -19.38 -7.56
CA THR A 479 0.12 -20.65 -7.67
C THR A 479 1.57 -20.38 -8.04
N SER A 480 2.51 -20.73 -7.16
CA SER A 480 3.93 -20.75 -7.50
C SER A 480 4.19 -21.88 -8.49
N SER A 481 4.34 -21.54 -9.77
CA SER A 481 5.09 -22.43 -10.65
C SER A 481 6.51 -22.53 -10.08
N PRO A 482 7.08 -23.73 -9.89
CA PRO A 482 8.43 -23.84 -9.40
C PRO A 482 9.36 -23.10 -10.37
N SER A 483 10.07 -22.07 -9.88
CA SER A 483 11.11 -21.42 -10.67
C SER A 483 12.14 -22.46 -11.10
N PRO A 484 12.66 -22.38 -12.34
CA PRO A 484 13.71 -23.28 -12.79
C PRO A 484 14.88 -23.28 -11.79
N ALA A 485 15.55 -24.42 -11.66
CA ALA A 485 16.62 -24.59 -10.68
C ALA A 485 17.63 -23.42 -10.75
N PRO A 486 17.93 -22.76 -9.62
CA PRO A 486 18.78 -21.58 -9.61
C PRO A 486 20.18 -21.95 -10.11
N LYS A 487 20.72 -21.15 -11.03
CA LYS A 487 22.04 -21.40 -11.63
C LYS A 487 23.14 -20.63 -10.93
N ILE A 488 22.81 -19.50 -10.29
CA ILE A 488 23.72 -18.65 -9.52
C ILE A 488 23.10 -18.21 -8.19
N LEU A 489 23.94 -17.77 -7.24
CA LEU A 489 23.51 -17.34 -5.89
C LEU A 489 22.44 -16.25 -5.91
N VAL A 490 22.45 -15.39 -6.93
CA VAL A 490 21.45 -14.33 -7.10
C VAL A 490 20.09 -14.89 -7.46
N ASP A 491 20.03 -15.96 -8.26
CA ASP A 491 18.77 -16.64 -8.56
C ASP A 491 18.16 -17.23 -7.29
N VAL A 492 19.01 -17.72 -6.37
CA VAL A 492 18.57 -18.21 -5.06
C VAL A 492 18.03 -17.05 -4.21
N ALA A 493 18.76 -15.94 -4.13
CA ALA A 493 18.35 -14.77 -3.36
C ALA A 493 17.05 -14.14 -3.90
N MET A 494 16.92 -14.03 -5.22
CA MET A 494 15.73 -13.50 -5.88
C MET A 494 14.54 -14.44 -5.79
N GLY A 495 14.75 -15.74 -6.00
CA GLY A 495 13.72 -16.74 -5.77
C GLY A 495 13.22 -16.73 -4.32
N ALA A 496 14.11 -16.51 -3.35
CA ALA A 496 13.73 -16.36 -1.94
C ALA A 496 12.93 -15.06 -1.71
N LEU A 497 13.35 -13.92 -2.27
CA LEU A 497 12.61 -12.65 -2.17
C LEU A 497 11.22 -12.73 -2.82
N GLU A 498 11.11 -13.34 -3.99
CA GLU A 498 9.84 -13.55 -4.70
C GLU A 498 8.90 -14.49 -3.94
N GLN A 499 9.45 -15.57 -3.37
CA GLN A 499 8.69 -16.47 -2.49
C GLN A 499 8.22 -15.77 -1.22
N LEU A 500 9.09 -14.99 -0.57
CA LEU A 500 8.72 -14.18 0.60
C LEU A 500 7.58 -13.23 0.23
N TYR A 501 7.67 -12.51 -0.88
CA TYR A 501 6.63 -11.60 -1.34
C TYR A 501 5.27 -12.30 -1.53
N THR A 502 5.26 -13.38 -2.30
CA THR A 502 4.04 -14.11 -2.66
C THR A 502 3.41 -14.81 -1.45
N GLN A 503 4.23 -15.42 -0.58
CA GLN A 503 3.76 -16.05 0.65
C GLN A 503 3.24 -15.02 1.66
N ASN A 504 3.93 -13.88 1.78
CA ASN A 504 3.48 -12.78 2.64
C ASN A 504 2.14 -12.22 2.14
N GLY A 505 1.96 -11.99 0.85
CA GLY A 505 0.70 -11.47 0.30
C GLY A 505 -0.50 -12.39 0.54
N THR A 506 -0.34 -13.70 0.30
CA THR A 506 -1.41 -14.68 0.52
C THR A 506 -1.74 -14.88 2.00
N SER A 507 -0.71 -14.91 2.85
CA SER A 507 -0.85 -15.04 4.30
C SER A 507 -1.45 -13.78 4.93
N GLU A 508 -1.05 -12.59 4.47
CA GLU A 508 -1.62 -11.31 4.89
C GLU A 508 -3.09 -11.20 4.50
N LEU A 509 -3.49 -11.66 3.31
CA LEU A 509 -4.90 -11.71 2.91
C LEU A 509 -5.75 -12.59 3.82
N SER A 510 -5.27 -13.81 4.13
CA SER A 510 -5.96 -14.72 5.04
C SER A 510 -6.08 -14.14 6.46
N LEU A 511 -5.00 -13.51 6.93
CA LEU A 511 -4.96 -12.84 8.24
C LEU A 511 -5.93 -11.65 8.27
N ALA A 512 -5.90 -10.78 7.25
CA ALA A 512 -6.75 -9.61 7.15
C ALA A 512 -8.24 -9.97 7.12
N GLN A 513 -8.62 -11.06 6.43
CA GLN A 513 -10.00 -11.54 6.46
C GLN A 513 -10.42 -11.99 7.87
N THR A 514 -9.54 -12.72 8.59
CA THR A 514 -9.80 -13.15 9.97
C THR A 514 -9.92 -11.95 10.92
N VAL A 515 -9.01 -10.97 10.79
CA VAL A 515 -9.03 -9.73 11.58
C VAL A 515 -10.28 -8.90 11.28
N ALA A 516 -10.73 -8.85 10.02
CA ALA A 516 -11.97 -8.16 9.65
C ALA A 516 -13.20 -8.80 10.32
N GLU A 517 -13.28 -10.13 10.33
CA GLU A 517 -14.37 -10.87 10.99
C GLU A 517 -14.36 -10.66 12.50
N GLN A 518 -13.18 -10.69 13.14
CA GLN A 518 -13.03 -10.41 14.56
C GLN A 518 -13.43 -8.97 14.89
N ARG A 519 -12.93 -7.99 14.12
CA ARG A 519 -13.27 -6.57 14.29
C ARG A 519 -14.77 -6.32 14.15
N ASP A 520 -15.42 -6.91 13.17
CA ASP A 520 -16.87 -6.78 12.98
C ASP A 520 -17.65 -7.36 14.18
N ALA A 521 -17.21 -8.50 14.72
CA ALA A 521 -17.81 -9.12 15.89
C ALA A 521 -17.64 -8.26 17.16
N GLU A 522 -16.43 -7.76 17.41
CA GLU A 522 -16.10 -6.88 18.54
C GLU A 522 -16.86 -5.55 18.48
N LEU A 523 -16.88 -4.89 17.32
CA LEU A 523 -17.63 -3.64 17.13
C LEU A 523 -19.14 -3.84 17.28
N SER A 524 -19.66 -4.99 16.84
CA SER A 524 -21.08 -5.33 17.01
C SER A 524 -21.43 -5.57 18.48
N ALA A 525 -20.59 -6.29 19.22
CA ALA A 525 -20.75 -6.52 20.66
C ALA A 525 -20.66 -5.22 21.46
N LEU A 526 -19.65 -4.38 21.20
CA LEU A 526 -19.52 -3.07 21.82
C LEU A 526 -20.73 -2.18 21.55
N ARG A 527 -21.20 -2.12 20.30
CA ARG A 527 -22.39 -1.32 19.94
C ARG A 527 -23.64 -1.78 20.67
N ALA A 528 -23.84 -3.09 20.83
CA ALA A 528 -24.99 -3.64 21.55
C ALA A 528 -25.00 -3.24 23.04
N LEU A 529 -23.81 -3.09 23.65
CA LEU A 529 -23.67 -2.69 25.06
C LEU A 529 -23.69 -1.16 25.25
N MET A 530 -23.10 -0.41 24.33
CA MET A 530 -22.94 1.05 24.45
C MET A 530 -24.14 1.85 23.89
N VAL A 531 -24.92 1.27 22.97
CA VAL A 531 -26.04 1.94 22.30
C VAL A 531 -27.32 1.11 22.53
N PRO A 532 -28.09 1.35 23.61
CA PRO A 532 -29.21 0.50 24.02
C PRO A 532 -30.37 0.40 23.02
N THR A 533 -30.46 1.35 22.07
CA THR A 533 -31.48 1.37 21.00
C THR A 533 -31.01 0.75 19.69
N ALA A 534 -29.81 0.15 19.65
CA ALA A 534 -29.29 -0.46 18.44
C ALA A 534 -30.10 -1.72 18.07
N PRO A 535 -30.38 -1.94 16.77
CA PRO A 535 -31.02 -3.18 16.31
C PRO A 535 -30.19 -4.40 16.71
N LYS A 536 -30.86 -5.51 17.05
CA LYS A 536 -30.18 -6.78 17.37
C LYS A 536 -29.45 -7.28 16.13
N PHE A 537 -28.13 -7.39 16.20
CA PHE A 537 -27.29 -7.86 15.11
C PHE A 537 -27.24 -9.38 15.04
N VAL A 538 -27.17 -9.92 13.82
CA VAL A 538 -27.01 -11.36 13.58
C VAL A 538 -25.54 -11.73 13.83
N ARG A 539 -25.29 -12.86 14.49
CA ARG A 539 -23.94 -13.43 14.64
C ARG A 539 -23.23 -13.46 13.28
N SER A 540 -21.98 -13.02 13.23
CA SER A 540 -21.16 -13.13 12.01
C SER A 540 -21.19 -14.58 11.52
N ALA A 541 -21.35 -14.74 10.20
CA ALA A 541 -21.12 -16.04 9.59
C ALA A 541 -19.65 -16.40 9.88
N GLY A 542 -19.43 -17.61 10.40
CA GLY A 542 -18.08 -18.10 10.66
C GLY A 542 -17.19 -18.12 9.40
N PRO A 543 -15.91 -18.49 9.55
CA PRO A 543 -14.95 -18.52 8.44
C PRO A 543 -15.50 -19.33 7.26
N GLY A 544 -15.65 -18.68 6.10
CA GLY A 544 -16.26 -19.25 4.90
C GLY A 544 -17.47 -18.48 4.33
N ALA A 545 -17.71 -17.24 4.76
CA ALA A 545 -18.79 -16.41 4.23
C ALA A 545 -18.65 -16.18 2.72
N LYS A 546 -19.78 -16.26 1.99
CA LYS A 546 -19.84 -16.06 0.53
C LYS A 546 -19.46 -14.64 0.07
N ASN A 547 -19.37 -13.68 1.01
CA ASN A 547 -19.12 -12.27 0.76
C ASN A 547 -17.92 -11.81 1.62
N PRO A 548 -16.68 -11.79 1.08
CA PRO A 548 -15.51 -11.39 1.86
C PRO A 548 -15.53 -9.89 2.19
N ARG A 549 -14.90 -9.52 3.32
CA ARG A 549 -14.67 -8.11 3.70
C ARG A 549 -13.39 -7.57 3.06
N VAL A 550 -12.42 -8.45 2.86
CA VAL A 550 -11.14 -8.17 2.23
C VAL A 550 -11.02 -9.10 1.02
N ARG A 551 -10.83 -8.52 -0.16
CA ARG A 551 -10.71 -9.27 -1.41
C ARG A 551 -9.38 -8.99 -2.05
N GLY A 552 -8.56 -10.02 -2.22
CA GLY A 552 -7.36 -9.95 -3.05
C GLY A 552 -7.66 -10.37 -4.48
N LEU A 553 -7.18 -9.60 -5.46
CA LEU A 553 -7.15 -9.96 -6.87
C LEU A 553 -5.69 -10.14 -7.27
N PHE A 554 -5.40 -11.27 -7.88
CA PHE A 554 -4.05 -11.71 -8.24
C PHE A 554 -3.92 -11.82 -9.75
N VAL A 555 -2.68 -11.88 -10.23
CA VAL A 555 -2.40 -12.25 -11.62
C VAL A 555 -2.93 -13.67 -11.87
N PRO A 556 -3.84 -13.86 -12.84
CA PRO A 556 -4.41 -15.17 -13.15
C PRO A 556 -3.34 -16.20 -13.56
N SER A 557 -3.63 -17.48 -13.32
CA SER A 557 -2.72 -18.58 -13.67
C SER A 557 -2.64 -18.86 -15.17
N ASP A 558 -3.59 -18.38 -15.96
CA ASP A 558 -3.64 -18.50 -17.42
C ASP A 558 -2.84 -17.40 -18.15
N VAL A 559 -2.30 -16.40 -17.43
CA VAL A 559 -1.31 -15.49 -17.99
C VAL A 559 -0.08 -16.31 -18.40
N PRO A 560 0.44 -16.20 -19.63
CA PRO A 560 1.61 -16.96 -20.05
C PRO A 560 2.85 -16.75 -19.18
N ASP A 561 3.59 -17.82 -18.88
CA ASP A 561 4.80 -17.79 -18.04
C ASP A 561 5.85 -16.81 -18.54
N TRP A 562 6.03 -16.63 -19.85
CA TRP A 562 7.03 -15.71 -20.38
C TRP A 562 6.75 -14.23 -20.04
N ILE A 563 5.48 -13.87 -19.80
CA ILE A 563 5.05 -12.55 -19.34
C ILE A 563 5.34 -12.40 -17.85
N VAL A 564 5.15 -13.47 -17.07
CA VAL A 564 5.31 -13.46 -15.61
C VAL A 564 6.77 -13.68 -15.18
N VAL A 565 7.58 -14.44 -15.91
CA VAL A 565 9.05 -14.63 -15.72
C VAL A 565 9.82 -13.33 -16.08
N GLY A 566 9.11 -12.30 -16.53
CA GLY A 566 9.50 -10.90 -16.38
C GLY A 566 9.70 -10.42 -14.93
N ALA A 567 9.34 -11.23 -13.92
CA ALA A 567 9.32 -10.92 -12.48
C ALA A 567 10.67 -10.67 -11.80
N GLY A 568 11.80 -10.93 -12.47
CA GLY A 568 13.04 -10.29 -12.05
C GLY A 568 12.92 -8.78 -12.28
N TYR A 569 13.42 -7.92 -11.38
CA TYR A 569 13.28 -6.46 -11.43
C TYR A 569 13.64 -5.82 -12.80
N ALA A 570 12.70 -5.78 -13.75
CA ALA A 570 12.89 -5.33 -15.14
C ALA A 570 11.69 -4.51 -15.59
N PHE A 571 11.92 -3.47 -16.41
CA PHE A 571 10.87 -2.61 -16.99
C PHE A 571 10.88 -2.77 -18.52
N ASP A 572 10.36 -3.92 -18.97
CA ASP A 572 10.34 -4.31 -20.38
C ASP A 572 8.98 -4.01 -21.03
N PRO A 573 8.88 -3.06 -21.99
CA PRO A 573 7.59 -2.60 -22.52
C PRO A 573 6.67 -3.69 -23.05
N PRO A 574 7.11 -4.73 -23.78
CA PRO A 574 6.22 -5.79 -24.23
C PRO A 574 5.63 -6.58 -23.06
N VAL A 575 6.44 -6.89 -22.03
CA VAL A 575 5.96 -7.59 -20.83
C VAL A 575 4.97 -6.72 -20.06
N MET A 576 5.33 -5.46 -19.80
CA MET A 576 4.49 -4.51 -19.10
C MET A 576 3.16 -4.29 -19.83
N ARG A 577 3.20 -4.11 -21.15
CA ARG A 577 2.00 -3.95 -21.98
C ARG A 577 1.11 -5.19 -21.94
N GLY A 578 1.69 -6.39 -22.00
CA GLY A 578 0.96 -7.63 -21.79
C GLY A 578 0.24 -7.61 -20.44
N LEU A 579 0.98 -7.46 -19.35
CA LEU A 579 0.43 -7.42 -17.99
C LEU A 579 -0.66 -6.36 -17.82
N PHE A 580 -0.48 -5.16 -18.40
CA PHE A 580 -1.49 -4.11 -18.42
C PHE A 580 -2.78 -4.56 -19.10
N LEU A 581 -2.71 -5.21 -20.27
CA LEU A 581 -3.88 -5.75 -20.96
C LEU A 581 -4.58 -6.84 -20.14
N TRP A 582 -3.84 -7.73 -19.47
CA TRP A 582 -4.46 -8.71 -18.57
C TRP A 582 -5.10 -8.07 -17.34
N GLY A 583 -4.49 -7.03 -16.78
CA GLY A 583 -5.09 -6.25 -15.69
C GLY A 583 -6.46 -5.70 -16.09
N ARG A 584 -6.55 -5.14 -17.30
CA ARG A 584 -7.81 -4.70 -17.90
C ARG A 584 -8.80 -5.87 -18.04
N GLU A 585 -8.38 -7.03 -18.58
CA GLU A 585 -9.25 -8.21 -18.73
C GLU A 585 -9.87 -8.66 -17.42
N VAL A 586 -9.04 -8.71 -16.37
CA VAL A 586 -9.50 -9.10 -15.03
C VAL A 586 -10.51 -8.07 -14.54
N ALA A 587 -10.24 -6.77 -14.65
CA ALA A 587 -11.19 -5.73 -14.25
C ALA A 587 -12.53 -5.85 -14.98
N ARG A 588 -12.54 -6.02 -16.31
CA ARG A 588 -13.76 -6.22 -17.11
C ARG A 588 -14.54 -7.44 -16.61
N THR A 589 -13.85 -8.55 -16.38
CA THR A 589 -14.46 -9.78 -15.86
C THR A 589 -15.07 -9.57 -14.47
N GLN A 590 -14.36 -8.86 -13.58
CA GLN A 590 -14.84 -8.57 -12.23
C GLN A 590 -16.08 -7.65 -12.25
N LEU A 591 -16.11 -6.67 -13.15
CA LEU A 591 -17.26 -5.77 -13.32
C LEU A 591 -18.48 -6.51 -13.88
N MET A 592 -18.31 -7.35 -14.91
CA MET A 592 -19.41 -8.07 -15.54
C MET A 592 -19.95 -9.23 -14.70
N THR A 593 -19.05 -10.08 -14.18
CA THR A 593 -19.44 -11.39 -13.63
C THR A 593 -19.47 -11.42 -12.11
N GLN A 594 -18.63 -10.61 -11.46
CA GLN A 594 -18.46 -10.62 -10.00
C GLN A 594 -19.01 -9.35 -9.34
N ARG A 595 -19.69 -8.47 -10.10
CA ARG A 595 -20.39 -7.28 -9.58
C ARG A 595 -19.52 -6.44 -8.65
N LEU A 596 -18.21 -6.33 -8.93
CA LEU A 596 -17.23 -5.67 -8.05
C LEU A 596 -17.67 -4.25 -7.64
N ALA A 597 -18.19 -3.45 -8.57
CA ALA A 597 -18.67 -2.11 -8.25
C ALA A 597 -19.86 -2.12 -7.26
N GLN A 598 -20.71 -3.15 -7.28
CA GLN A 598 -21.79 -3.33 -6.30
C GLN A 598 -21.24 -3.74 -4.94
N GLU A 599 -20.23 -4.62 -4.92
CA GLU A 599 -19.54 -5.02 -3.67
C GLU A 599 -18.82 -3.84 -3.00
N LEU A 600 -18.27 -2.93 -3.80
CA LEU A 600 -17.67 -1.65 -3.36
C LEU A 600 -18.71 -0.62 -2.90
N GLY A 601 -20.01 -0.87 -3.13
CA GLY A 601 -21.09 0.05 -2.79
C GLY A 601 -21.15 1.31 -3.67
N TRP A 602 -20.57 1.26 -4.87
CA TRP A 602 -20.57 2.43 -5.76
C TRP A 602 -21.96 2.62 -6.40
N PRO A 603 -22.58 3.80 -6.32
CA PRO A 603 -23.91 4.06 -6.89
C PRO A 603 -23.95 3.93 -8.42
N VAL A 604 -22.79 3.96 -9.09
CA VAL A 604 -22.66 3.81 -10.54
C VAL A 604 -22.53 2.35 -11.00
N ALA A 605 -22.60 1.38 -10.09
CA ALA A 605 -22.26 -0.01 -10.38
C ALA A 605 -23.07 -0.63 -11.54
N GLU A 606 -24.38 -0.39 -11.59
CA GLU A 606 -25.21 -0.89 -12.69
C GLU A 606 -24.87 -0.24 -14.03
N ALA A 607 -24.54 1.05 -14.04
CA ALA A 607 -24.13 1.75 -15.24
C ALA A 607 -22.78 1.23 -15.75
N MET A 608 -21.82 0.99 -14.85
CA MET A 608 -20.54 0.36 -15.18
C MET A 608 -20.74 -1.03 -15.81
N GLN A 609 -21.61 -1.86 -15.23
CA GLN A 609 -21.90 -3.19 -15.77
C GLN A 609 -22.48 -3.10 -17.19
N ARG A 610 -23.47 -2.23 -17.42
CA ARG A 610 -24.07 -2.03 -18.75
C ARG A 610 -23.05 -1.54 -19.78
N ILE A 611 -22.14 -0.66 -19.39
CA ILE A 611 -21.06 -0.17 -20.26
C ILE A 611 -20.18 -1.33 -20.71
N GLU A 612 -19.73 -2.18 -19.79
CA GLU A 612 -18.90 -3.34 -20.13
C GLU A 612 -19.64 -4.35 -21.02
N GLU A 613 -20.92 -4.62 -20.75
CA GLU A 613 -21.75 -5.51 -21.57
C GLU A 613 -21.90 -5.01 -23.02
N GLN A 614 -21.89 -3.69 -23.23
CA GLN A 614 -22.03 -3.06 -24.54
C GLN A 614 -20.69 -2.76 -25.23
N ARG A 615 -19.57 -2.83 -24.49
CA ARG A 615 -18.24 -2.42 -24.98
C ARG A 615 -17.68 -3.42 -25.98
N GLN A 616 -17.73 -3.04 -27.25
CA GLN A 616 -17.02 -3.71 -28.34
C GLN A 616 -15.67 -3.04 -28.54
N ASP A 617 -14.60 -3.66 -28.02
CA ASP A 617 -13.23 -3.16 -28.17
C ASP A 617 -12.41 -4.17 -29.00
N ALA A 618 -12.61 -4.11 -30.32
CA ALA A 618 -11.98 -5.06 -31.25
C ALA A 618 -10.45 -4.92 -31.24
N ASP A 619 -9.93 -3.71 -31.06
CA ASP A 619 -8.49 -3.46 -30.94
C ASP A 619 -7.93 -4.09 -29.66
N TYR A 620 -8.60 -3.92 -28.52
CA TYR A 620 -8.23 -4.60 -27.28
C TYR A 620 -8.22 -6.12 -27.41
N VAL A 621 -9.25 -6.71 -28.00
CA VAL A 621 -9.31 -8.17 -28.22
C VAL A 621 -8.14 -8.62 -29.12
N ALA A 622 -7.88 -7.91 -30.21
CA ALA A 622 -6.75 -8.23 -31.10
C ALA A 622 -5.40 -8.15 -30.36
N TRP A 623 -5.22 -7.14 -29.51
CA TRP A 623 -4.02 -7.00 -28.68
C TRP A 623 -3.90 -8.14 -27.66
N LEU A 624 -4.97 -8.47 -26.93
CA LEU A 624 -4.98 -9.54 -25.94
C LEU A 624 -4.71 -10.91 -26.59
N ASP A 625 -5.32 -11.19 -27.74
CA ASP A 625 -5.12 -12.42 -28.50
C ASP A 625 -3.67 -12.54 -29.02
N ALA A 626 -3.06 -11.43 -29.43
CA ALA A 626 -1.65 -11.41 -29.82
C ALA A 626 -0.72 -11.83 -28.66
N TYR A 627 -1.07 -11.48 -27.41
CA TYR A 627 -0.31 -11.92 -26.25
C TYR A 627 -0.68 -13.34 -25.77
N ARG A 628 -1.91 -13.81 -26.00
CA ARG A 628 -2.34 -15.20 -25.68
C ARG A 628 -1.69 -16.24 -26.59
N ALA A 629 -1.20 -15.84 -27.77
CA ALA A 629 -0.57 -16.75 -28.72
C ALA A 629 0.65 -17.47 -28.08
N PRO A 630 0.72 -18.82 -28.12
CA PRO A 630 1.68 -19.62 -27.36
C PRO A 630 3.13 -19.60 -27.92
N THR A 631 3.53 -18.56 -28.64
CA THR A 631 4.91 -18.49 -29.16
C THR A 631 5.84 -17.95 -28.08
N VAL A 632 6.26 -18.84 -27.17
CA VAL A 632 7.58 -18.69 -26.53
C VAL A 632 8.56 -18.49 -27.67
N CYS A 633 9.19 -17.32 -27.71
CA CYS A 633 10.18 -17.02 -28.70
C CYS A 633 11.55 -17.11 -28.03
N PRO A 634 12.28 -18.22 -28.23
CA PRO A 634 13.66 -18.32 -27.80
C PRO A 634 14.50 -17.13 -28.28
N ALA A 635 14.17 -16.55 -29.44
CA ALA A 635 14.83 -15.35 -29.95
C ALA A 635 14.47 -14.07 -29.15
N TYR A 636 13.26 -13.95 -28.61
CA TYR A 636 12.89 -12.85 -27.70
C TYR A 636 13.55 -13.00 -26.34
N GLU A 637 13.54 -14.20 -25.76
CA GLU A 637 14.19 -14.47 -24.47
C GLU A 637 15.70 -14.22 -24.58
N LYS A 638 16.34 -14.74 -25.65
CA LYS A 638 17.74 -14.46 -25.97
C LYS A 638 17.98 -12.97 -26.19
N TRP A 639 17.11 -12.28 -26.95
CA TRP A 639 17.22 -10.83 -27.16
C TRP A 639 17.03 -10.05 -25.86
N ARG A 640 16.11 -10.43 -24.97
CA ARG A 640 15.87 -9.78 -23.67
C ARG A 640 17.12 -9.90 -22.80
N VAL A 641 17.71 -11.09 -22.74
CA VAL A 641 18.96 -11.33 -21.98
C VAL A 641 20.12 -10.52 -22.57
N GLU A 642 20.35 -10.60 -23.89
CA GLU A 642 21.45 -9.90 -24.58
C GLU A 642 21.27 -8.37 -24.59
N THR A 643 20.04 -7.90 -24.78
CA THR A 643 19.71 -6.47 -24.88
C THR A 643 19.54 -5.84 -23.51
N GLY A 644 19.01 -6.55 -22.50
CA GLY A 644 19.04 -6.11 -21.11
C GLY A 644 20.48 -5.86 -20.65
N ALA A 645 21.40 -6.79 -20.95
CA ALA A 645 22.82 -6.66 -20.60
C ALA A 645 23.44 -5.45 -21.30
N LYS A 646 23.07 -5.24 -22.57
CA LYS A 646 23.53 -4.11 -23.37
C LYS A 646 22.90 -2.78 -22.92
N ARG A 647 21.62 -2.75 -22.51
CA ARG A 647 20.91 -1.55 -22.04
C ARG A 647 21.49 -1.05 -20.73
N VAL A 648 21.70 -1.95 -19.76
CA VAL A 648 22.33 -1.64 -18.48
C VAL A 648 23.76 -1.14 -18.67
N LYS A 649 24.50 -1.67 -19.66
CA LYS A 649 25.90 -1.30 -19.92
C LYS A 649 26.10 -0.05 -20.80
N GLU A 650 25.22 0.21 -21.77
CA GLU A 650 25.44 1.25 -22.80
C GLU A 650 24.38 2.35 -22.84
N LYS A 651 23.17 2.13 -22.29
CA LYS A 651 22.02 3.04 -22.48
C LYS A 651 21.41 3.61 -21.20
N MET A 652 21.58 2.95 -20.07
CA MET A 652 21.30 3.60 -18.79
C MET A 652 22.31 4.72 -18.66
N SER A 653 21.87 5.97 -18.83
CA SER A 653 22.70 7.12 -18.51
C SER A 653 23.24 6.91 -17.10
N SER A 654 24.54 7.13 -16.90
CA SER A 654 25.06 7.33 -15.55
C SER A 654 24.12 8.32 -14.87
N CYS A 655 23.60 7.97 -13.70
CA CYS A 655 22.90 8.95 -12.89
C CYS A 655 23.83 10.17 -12.86
N ALA A 656 23.34 11.34 -13.26
CA ALA A 656 24.18 12.53 -13.25
C ALA A 656 24.77 12.58 -11.84
N ASP A 657 26.11 12.67 -11.74
CA ASP A 657 26.74 13.04 -10.48
C ASP A 657 26.14 14.41 -10.19
N SER A 658 25.12 14.42 -9.36
CA SER A 658 24.61 15.65 -8.83
C SER A 658 25.66 16.09 -7.82
N ALA A 659 26.74 16.68 -8.36
CA ALA A 659 27.60 17.63 -7.66
C ALA A 659 26.76 18.77 -7.03
N SER A 660 25.46 18.81 -7.32
CA SER A 660 24.41 19.65 -6.74
C SER A 660 23.21 18.88 -6.13
N GLY A 661 23.37 17.63 -5.67
CA GLY A 661 22.43 17.01 -4.73
C GLY A 661 21.85 15.65 -5.13
N ILE A 662 22.28 14.59 -4.43
CA ILE A 662 21.27 13.85 -3.66
C ILE A 662 20.61 14.96 -2.83
N PRO A 663 19.30 15.24 -2.95
CA PRO A 663 18.69 16.29 -2.14
C PRO A 663 19.17 16.06 -0.70
N PRO A 664 19.78 17.06 -0.02
CA PRO A 664 20.52 16.88 1.23
C PRO A 664 19.69 16.23 2.36
N TYR A 665 18.39 16.05 2.14
CA TYR A 665 17.39 15.45 3.03
C TYR A 665 17.14 13.94 2.81
N PHE A 666 17.73 13.32 1.78
CA PHE A 666 17.82 11.84 1.67
C PHE A 666 19.02 11.27 2.41
N VAL A 667 19.89 12.16 2.90
CA VAL A 667 21.07 11.85 3.69
C VAL A 667 20.79 12.40 5.07
N CYS A 668 20.79 11.51 6.05
CA CYS A 668 20.75 11.94 7.44
C CYS A 668 21.84 12.96 7.75
N PRO A 669 21.52 14.03 8.50
CA PRO A 669 22.52 14.97 8.99
C PRO A 669 23.71 14.22 9.60
N ALA A 670 24.94 14.65 9.30
CA ALA A 670 26.16 13.94 9.72
C ALA A 670 26.28 13.81 11.26
N ASP A 671 25.65 14.71 11.99
CA ASP A 671 25.48 14.73 13.44
C ASP A 671 24.43 13.73 13.96
N ALA A 672 23.41 13.38 13.17
CA ALA A 672 22.38 12.41 13.56
C ALA A 672 22.92 10.97 13.73
N TRP A 673 23.96 10.61 12.97
CA TRP A 673 24.63 9.31 13.10
C TRP A 673 25.59 9.22 14.29
N ASN A 674 26.11 10.36 14.76
CA ASN A 674 27.09 10.43 15.85
C ASN A 674 26.44 10.50 17.24
N ALA A 675 25.13 10.76 17.32
CA ALA A 675 24.40 10.86 18.59
C ALA A 675 24.22 9.51 19.33
N GLY A 676 24.59 8.38 18.72
CA GLY A 676 24.56 7.05 19.35
C GLY A 676 25.86 6.61 20.02
N GLY A 677 26.91 7.46 20.04
CA GLY A 677 28.25 7.09 20.50
C GLY A 677 28.83 8.07 21.50
N ALA A 678 28.30 8.10 22.73
CA ALA A 678 29.01 8.31 23.99
C ALA A 678 28.00 8.64 25.12
N GLN A 679 27.48 7.61 25.77
CA GLN A 679 27.32 7.57 27.23
C GLN A 679 27.16 6.13 27.70
#